data_AF-A0A9P0FM12-F1
#
_entry.id   AF-A0A9P0FM12-F1
#
_cell.length_a   1.000
_cell.length_b   1.000
_cell.length_c   1.000
_cell.angle_alpha   90.00
_cell.angle_beta   90.00
_cell.angle_gamma   90.00
#
_symmetry.space_group_name_H-M   'P 1'
#
loop_
_entity.id
_entity.type
_entity.pdbx_description
1 polymer ?
#
loop_
_entity_poly.entity_id
_entity_poly.type
_entity_poly.pdbx_seq_one_letter_code
_entity_poly.pdbx_strand_id
1 'polypeptide(L)'
;MLVPADMLAAQSKMLYQINKYYGERVQTRMGTVAKTIREVCKVVQDVLKEVEVQEPRFISSLTECNGRYEGLEVISPNEFEVVLYLNQMGVFNFVDDGTLPGCAVLKLSDGRKRSMSLWVEFITASGYLSARKIRSRFQTLVAQACDKCSYRDSVKMIADTTEVKLRIRERFIVQITPAFKCSGVWPRSAAHWPIPHIPWPHPNLVAEVKTEGFDLLSKECVAVQGKQSAMEGDAWVLSFLEAENRLLQGGNINIFATKDDTLIYYVSIGCRRRCLSILKTLRDRHLDLPGNPVTSYHLKTLLLYECEKHPRECEWDEQCIGDRINGIFLQLISCLQCRRCPHYFLPNLDLFKGKSPMPPDMLQAQSKMVYQLNKYYTEKVQTRKVQITKTIQEVCRVVQDVLKEVEVQEPRFISSLTDYNGRYEGLEVISPVEFEVVIYLNQMGVLNFVDDGTLPGCAVLKLSDGRKRSMSLWVEFITASGYLSARKMRSRFQTLVAQACDKCSYRDSVKMIADTTEVKLRIRERFIVQITPAFKCAGLWPRSAAHWPLPQIPWPHPNHVVEVKTEGFDLLSKECIALQGKQSAMEGDAWVLSFIEAENRLLQGGCRRRCLSILKTLRDRHLDLPGNPVTSYHMKSLLLYECEKHPRETEWEESCIADRINGIFLQLISCLQCKRCPHYFLPNLDLFKGKSPSALENASKQVWRLTREMLTNSRCFEKL
;
A
#
# COMPACT_ATOMS: atom_id res chain seq x y z
N MET A 1 29.53 6.62 0.28
CA MET A 1 29.25 6.29 -1.14
C MET A 1 28.72 7.54 -1.82
N LEU A 2 29.48 8.08 -2.78
CA LEU A 2 29.06 9.22 -3.60
C LEU A 2 27.95 8.74 -4.55
N VAL A 3 26.81 9.45 -4.54
CA VAL A 3 25.71 9.23 -5.48
C VAL A 3 26.21 9.62 -6.89
N PRO A 4 25.98 8.81 -7.95
CA PRO A 4 26.43 9.14 -9.30
C PRO A 4 25.88 10.50 -9.77
N ALA A 5 26.71 11.30 -10.44
CA ALA A 5 26.38 12.66 -10.87
C ALA A 5 25.11 12.76 -11.73
N ASP A 6 24.83 11.74 -12.56
CA ASP A 6 23.64 11.69 -13.40
C ASP A 6 22.33 11.56 -12.61
N MET A 7 22.38 10.96 -11.40
CA MET A 7 21.21 10.82 -10.52
C MET A 7 20.84 12.16 -9.89
N LEU A 8 21.85 12.95 -9.48
CA LEU A 8 21.63 14.30 -8.99
C LEU A 8 21.05 15.19 -10.10
N ALA A 9 21.47 15.01 -11.35
CA ALA A 9 21.01 15.84 -12.48
C ALA A 9 19.52 15.64 -12.83
N ALA A 10 19.01 14.40 -12.80
CA ALA A 10 17.59 14.13 -13.11
C ALA A 10 16.64 14.56 -11.98
N GLN A 11 16.98 14.24 -10.73
CA GLN A 11 16.19 14.65 -9.56
C GLN A 11 16.21 16.17 -9.38
N SER A 12 17.37 16.82 -9.61
CA SER A 12 17.48 18.29 -9.60
C SER A 12 16.69 18.95 -10.73
N LYS A 13 16.65 18.36 -11.93
CA LYS A 13 15.82 18.86 -13.04
C LYS A 13 14.32 18.75 -12.73
N MET A 14 13.87 17.62 -12.17
CA MET A 14 12.47 17.44 -11.77
C MET A 14 12.08 18.44 -10.67
N LEU A 15 12.93 18.58 -9.65
CA LEU A 15 12.73 19.54 -8.56
C LEU A 15 12.67 20.98 -9.09
N TYR A 16 13.55 21.35 -10.02
CA TYR A 16 13.52 22.66 -10.68
C TYR A 16 12.18 22.91 -11.39
N GLN A 17 11.68 21.94 -12.17
CA GLN A 17 10.40 22.08 -12.87
C GLN A 17 9.21 22.16 -11.90
N ILE A 18 9.26 21.41 -10.79
CA ILE A 18 8.26 21.50 -9.73
C ILE A 18 8.28 22.88 -9.07
N ASN A 19 9.47 23.40 -8.77
CA ASN A 19 9.63 24.73 -8.20
C ASN A 19 9.08 25.82 -9.13
N LYS A 20 9.38 25.72 -10.42
CA LYS A 20 8.81 26.60 -11.45
C LYS A 20 7.29 26.50 -11.52
N TYR A 21 6.74 25.29 -11.60
CA TYR A 21 5.29 25.05 -11.63
C TYR A 21 4.60 25.62 -10.38
N TYR A 22 5.22 25.47 -9.21
CA TYR A 22 4.71 26.04 -7.97
C TYR A 22 4.69 27.57 -8.01
N GLY A 23 5.81 28.20 -8.39
CA GLY A 23 5.92 29.66 -8.48
C GLY A 23 4.98 30.29 -9.51
N GLU A 24 4.74 29.61 -10.64
CA GLU A 24 3.90 30.14 -11.72
C GLU A 24 2.43 29.74 -11.59
N ARG A 25 2.13 28.44 -11.50
CA ARG A 25 0.75 27.94 -11.63
C ARG A 25 0.04 27.83 -10.30
N VAL A 26 0.74 27.32 -9.27
CA VAL A 26 0.16 27.15 -7.94
C VAL A 26 -0.08 28.50 -7.28
N GLN A 27 0.89 29.42 -7.33
CA GLN A 27 0.71 30.76 -6.75
C GLN A 27 -0.41 31.55 -7.45
N THR A 28 -0.49 31.53 -8.79
CA THR A 28 -1.60 32.17 -9.51
C THR A 28 -2.95 31.59 -9.11
N ARG A 29 -3.05 30.25 -8.98
CA ARG A 29 -4.27 29.60 -8.49
C ARG A 29 -4.62 30.07 -7.07
N MET A 30 -3.66 30.05 -6.14
CA MET A 30 -3.88 30.47 -4.76
C MET A 30 -4.33 31.93 -4.66
N GLY A 31 -3.70 32.84 -5.39
CA GLY A 31 -4.10 34.25 -5.44
C GLY A 31 -5.50 34.45 -6.02
N THR A 32 -5.85 33.75 -7.10
CA THR A 32 -7.17 33.80 -7.73
C THR A 32 -8.26 33.28 -6.79
N VAL A 33 -8.01 32.13 -6.16
CA VAL A 33 -8.94 31.51 -5.22
C VAL A 33 -9.11 32.40 -3.99
N ALA A 34 -8.04 32.96 -3.43
CA ALA A 34 -8.13 33.85 -2.27
C ALA A 34 -8.97 35.11 -2.56
N LYS A 35 -8.81 35.72 -3.74
CA LYS A 35 -9.65 36.84 -4.19
C LYS A 35 -11.11 36.43 -4.29
N THR A 36 -11.37 35.26 -4.87
CA THR A 36 -12.73 34.71 -5.04
C THR A 36 -13.39 34.41 -3.70
N ILE A 37 -12.65 33.84 -2.74
CA ILE A 37 -13.14 33.54 -1.39
C ILE A 37 -13.64 34.82 -0.71
N ARG A 38 -12.87 35.92 -0.72
CA ARG A 38 -13.31 37.18 -0.09
C ARG A 38 -14.60 37.72 -0.70
N GLU A 39 -14.74 37.60 -2.01
CA GLU A 39 -15.95 38.02 -2.72
C GLU A 39 -17.16 37.16 -2.34
N VAL A 40 -16.99 35.84 -2.38
CA VAL A 40 -18.02 34.85 -2.06
C VAL A 40 -18.45 34.95 -0.59
N CYS A 41 -17.50 34.99 0.35
CA CYS A 41 -17.78 35.07 1.78
C CYS A 41 -18.59 36.30 2.15
N LYS A 42 -18.35 37.44 1.50
CA LYS A 42 -19.12 38.67 1.74
C LYS A 42 -20.61 38.48 1.40
N VAL A 43 -20.90 37.81 0.28
CA VAL A 43 -22.29 37.51 -0.11
C VAL A 43 -22.91 36.50 0.85
N VAL A 44 -22.17 35.46 1.24
CA VAL A 44 -22.65 34.45 2.20
C VAL A 44 -22.95 35.06 3.57
N GLN A 45 -22.08 35.96 4.07
CA GLN A 45 -22.31 36.66 5.34
C GLN A 45 -23.57 37.52 5.31
N ASP A 46 -23.82 38.24 4.20
CA ASP A 46 -25.02 39.07 4.04
C ASP A 46 -26.29 38.20 3.98
N VAL A 47 -26.27 37.08 3.26
CA VAL A 47 -27.38 36.11 3.25
C VAL A 47 -27.61 35.52 4.64
N LEU A 48 -26.56 35.09 5.34
CA LEU A 48 -26.68 34.52 6.69
C LEU A 48 -27.18 35.55 7.71
N LYS A 49 -26.85 36.83 7.56
CA LYS A 49 -27.39 37.89 8.40
C LYS A 49 -28.91 38.03 8.26
N GLU A 50 -29.43 37.95 7.03
CA GLU A 50 -30.88 37.95 6.80
C GLU A 50 -31.58 36.66 7.28
N VAL A 51 -30.86 35.54 7.31
CA VAL A 51 -31.33 34.30 7.96
C VAL A 51 -31.42 34.51 9.48
N GLU A 52 -30.38 35.07 10.09
CA GLU A 52 -30.30 35.31 11.54
C GLU A 52 -31.41 36.25 12.04
N VAL A 53 -31.77 37.27 11.26
CA VAL A 53 -32.93 38.16 11.55
C VAL A 53 -34.23 37.38 11.67
N GLN A 54 -34.41 36.32 10.87
CA GLN A 54 -35.63 35.50 10.88
C GLN A 54 -35.55 34.34 11.88
N GLU A 55 -34.34 33.83 12.13
CA GLU A 55 -34.10 32.70 13.01
C GLU A 55 -32.74 32.87 13.72
N PRO A 56 -32.73 33.49 14.92
CA PRO A 56 -31.51 33.84 15.66
C PRO A 56 -30.64 32.65 16.08
N ARG A 57 -31.11 31.41 15.89
CA ARG A 57 -30.35 30.19 16.15
C ARG A 57 -29.31 29.87 15.08
N PHE A 58 -29.48 30.40 13.86
CA PHE A 58 -28.54 30.21 12.75
C PHE A 58 -27.58 31.39 12.64
N ILE A 59 -26.68 31.51 13.62
CA ILE A 59 -25.66 32.57 13.67
C ILE A 59 -24.52 32.22 12.72
N SER A 60 -24.08 33.18 11.91
CA SER A 60 -22.94 32.97 11.01
C SER A 60 -21.65 32.72 11.80
N SER A 61 -21.08 31.51 11.65
CA SER A 61 -19.74 31.18 12.13
C SER A 61 -18.63 31.58 11.15
N LEU A 62 -18.97 32.23 10.04
CA LEU A 62 -18.04 32.54 8.96
C LEU A 62 -17.20 33.78 9.30
N THR A 63 -16.11 33.58 10.03
CA THR A 63 -15.18 34.63 10.45
C THR A 63 -13.81 34.47 9.80
N GLU A 64 -13.20 35.59 9.38
CA GLU A 64 -11.82 35.59 8.87
C GLU A 64 -10.83 35.72 10.03
N CYS A 65 -9.98 34.71 10.21
CA CYS A 65 -8.89 34.69 11.18
C CYS A 65 -7.58 34.39 10.45
N ASN A 66 -6.57 35.26 10.58
CA ASN A 66 -5.25 35.11 9.95
C ASN A 66 -5.32 34.86 8.43
N GLY A 67 -6.25 35.54 7.74
CA GLY A 67 -6.43 35.41 6.28
C GLY A 67 -7.09 34.11 5.82
N ARG A 68 -7.71 33.36 6.73
CA ARG A 68 -8.51 32.16 6.44
C ARG A 68 -9.90 32.28 7.06
N TYR A 69 -10.89 31.73 6.39
CA TYR A 69 -12.25 31.65 6.91
C TYR A 69 -12.43 30.29 7.61
N GLU A 70 -12.83 30.31 8.89
CA GLU A 70 -13.11 29.07 9.63
C GLU A 70 -14.30 28.33 8.99
N GLY A 71 -14.19 27.01 8.85
CA GLY A 71 -15.24 26.18 8.23
C GLY A 71 -15.37 26.30 6.71
N LEU A 72 -14.48 27.03 6.02
CA LEU A 72 -14.50 27.12 4.56
C LEU A 72 -13.60 26.08 3.89
N GLU A 73 -14.17 25.28 3.00
CA GLU A 73 -13.47 24.34 2.14
C GLU A 73 -13.55 24.75 0.66
N VAL A 74 -12.40 24.65 -0.03
CA VAL A 74 -12.31 24.89 -1.48
C VAL A 74 -12.43 23.56 -2.20
N ILE A 75 -13.58 23.33 -2.85
CA ILE A 75 -13.84 22.13 -3.65
C ILE A 75 -13.20 22.27 -5.03
N SER A 76 -13.38 23.42 -5.68
CA SER A 76 -12.78 23.79 -6.97
C SER A 76 -12.54 25.31 -7.02
N PRO A 77 -11.90 25.87 -8.06
CA PRO A 77 -11.76 27.32 -8.17
C PRO A 77 -13.08 28.09 -8.22
N ASN A 78 -14.20 27.42 -8.55
CA ASN A 78 -15.52 28.02 -8.64
C ASN A 78 -16.55 27.39 -7.67
N GLU A 79 -16.14 26.41 -6.86
CA GLU A 79 -17.03 25.67 -5.95
C GLU A 79 -16.47 25.62 -4.53
N PHE A 80 -17.29 25.98 -3.54
CA PHE A 80 -16.91 26.11 -2.14
C PHE A 80 -17.95 25.44 -1.23
N GLU A 81 -17.51 24.94 -0.08
CA GLU A 81 -18.39 24.53 1.02
C GLU A 81 -18.09 25.39 2.24
N VAL A 82 -19.12 25.98 2.84
CA VAL A 82 -19.06 26.74 4.08
C VAL A 82 -19.79 25.93 5.14
N VAL A 83 -19.06 25.49 6.15
CA VAL A 83 -19.61 24.82 7.32
C VAL A 83 -20.15 25.88 8.28
N LEU A 84 -21.46 25.86 8.50
CA LEU A 84 -22.14 26.73 9.45
C LEU A 84 -22.23 26.02 10.80
N TYR A 85 -21.35 26.40 11.74
CA TYR A 85 -21.34 25.81 13.08
C TYR A 85 -22.52 26.32 13.90
N LEU A 86 -23.41 25.39 14.24
CA LEU A 86 -24.53 25.65 15.13
C LEU A 86 -24.05 25.73 16.59
N ASN A 87 -24.89 26.29 17.45
CA ASN A 87 -24.67 26.29 18.91
C ASN A 87 -24.39 24.88 19.44
N GLN A 88 -23.73 24.77 20.60
CA GLN A 88 -23.32 23.48 21.15
C GLN A 88 -24.44 22.43 21.18
N MET A 89 -24.06 21.16 20.96
CA MET A 89 -24.97 20.02 20.91
C MET A 89 -25.81 19.85 22.19
N GLY A 90 -25.34 20.35 23.34
CA GLY A 90 -26.13 20.37 24.57
C GLY A 90 -26.47 18.97 25.10
N VAL A 91 -27.75 18.61 25.11
CA VAL A 91 -28.28 17.41 25.79
C VAL A 91 -28.21 16.12 24.96
N PHE A 92 -27.64 16.17 23.75
CA PHE A 92 -27.49 15.02 22.86
C PHE A 92 -26.17 14.27 23.11
N ASN A 93 -26.25 12.94 23.09
CA ASN A 93 -25.11 12.06 23.04
C ASN A 93 -24.78 11.76 21.57
N PHE A 94 -23.49 11.81 21.25
CA PHE A 94 -22.94 11.28 20.01
C PHE A 94 -22.96 9.75 20.04
N VAL A 95 -23.54 9.13 19.01
CA VAL A 95 -23.61 7.67 18.85
C VAL A 95 -23.05 7.26 17.50
N ASP A 96 -21.94 6.51 17.55
CA ASP A 96 -21.29 5.88 16.41
C ASP A 96 -21.02 4.41 16.74
N ASP A 97 -21.87 3.54 16.19
CA ASP A 97 -21.77 2.09 16.32
C ASP A 97 -21.21 1.43 15.04
N GLY A 98 -20.79 2.23 14.04
CA GLY A 98 -20.27 1.75 12.77
C GLY A 98 -21.31 1.17 11.80
N THR A 99 -22.61 1.20 12.13
CA THR A 99 -23.68 0.68 11.25
C THR A 99 -23.90 1.58 10.03
N LEU A 100 -23.70 2.89 10.18
CA LEU A 100 -23.82 3.90 9.12
C LEU A 100 -22.43 4.34 8.66
N PRO A 101 -21.89 3.79 7.55
CA PRO A 101 -20.55 4.12 7.11
C PRO A 101 -20.44 5.62 6.74
N GLY A 102 -19.54 6.33 7.41
CA GLY A 102 -19.35 7.77 7.19
C GLY A 102 -20.34 8.67 7.93
N CYS A 103 -21.23 8.13 8.75
CA CYS A 103 -22.23 8.91 9.45
C CYS A 103 -22.38 8.48 10.93
N ALA A 104 -22.95 9.36 11.72
CA ALA A 104 -23.31 9.12 13.11
C ALA A 104 -24.69 9.73 13.42
N VAL A 105 -25.23 9.45 14.60
CA VAL A 105 -26.50 10.02 15.05
C VAL A 105 -26.34 10.74 16.38
N LEU A 106 -27.18 11.75 16.59
CA LEU A 106 -27.29 12.48 17.85
C LEU A 106 -28.59 12.06 18.53
N LYS A 107 -28.49 11.45 19.73
CA LYS A 107 -29.64 10.95 20.48
C LYS A 107 -29.75 11.64 21.83
N LEU A 108 -30.96 11.98 22.26
CA LEU A 108 -31.18 12.53 23.60
C LEU A 108 -30.58 11.61 24.67
N SER A 109 -29.83 12.19 25.60
CA SER A 109 -29.31 11.48 26.78
C SER A 109 -30.44 11.00 27.70
N ASP A 110 -31.52 11.77 27.78
CA ASP A 110 -32.73 11.46 28.53
C ASP A 110 -33.93 12.17 27.87
N GLY A 111 -35.03 11.44 27.66
CA GLY A 111 -36.25 11.97 27.02
C GLY A 111 -36.86 13.16 27.77
N ARG A 112 -36.66 13.26 29.10
CA ARG A 112 -37.11 14.40 29.92
C ARG A 112 -36.40 15.71 29.54
N LYS A 113 -35.22 15.63 28.92
CA LYS A 113 -34.46 16.80 28.48
C LYS A 113 -34.89 17.33 27.10
N ARG A 114 -35.92 16.74 26.48
CA ARG A 114 -36.39 17.13 25.14
C ARG A 114 -36.74 18.62 25.05
N SER A 115 -37.50 19.13 26.02
CA SER A 115 -37.91 20.54 26.08
C SER A 115 -36.77 21.51 26.41
N MET A 116 -35.64 21.01 26.93
CA MET A 116 -34.45 21.81 27.21
C MET A 116 -33.56 22.00 25.98
N SER A 117 -33.85 21.31 24.87
CA SER A 117 -33.08 21.42 23.64
C SER A 117 -33.48 22.68 22.86
N LEU A 118 -32.49 23.42 22.37
CA LEU A 118 -32.67 24.54 21.45
C LEU A 118 -33.31 24.13 20.11
N TRP A 119 -33.22 22.84 19.78
CA TRP A 119 -33.59 22.25 18.49
C TRP A 119 -34.79 21.29 18.61
N VAL A 120 -35.66 21.52 19.61
CA VAL A 120 -36.72 20.60 20.04
C VAL A 120 -37.64 20.13 18.91
N GLU A 121 -37.96 20.99 17.95
CA GLU A 121 -38.84 20.69 16.81
C GLU A 121 -38.21 19.75 15.78
N PHE A 122 -36.88 19.64 15.80
CA PHE A 122 -36.11 18.78 14.90
C PHE A 122 -35.84 17.39 15.51
N ILE A 123 -36.28 17.15 16.74
CA ILE A 123 -36.14 15.86 17.42
C ILE A 123 -37.25 14.91 16.94
N THR A 124 -36.87 13.72 16.49
CA THR A 124 -37.82 12.68 16.06
C THR A 124 -38.58 12.07 17.24
N ALA A 125 -39.64 11.29 16.96
CA ALA A 125 -40.37 10.58 18.00
C ALA A 125 -39.45 9.65 18.83
N SER A 126 -38.47 9.04 18.15
CA SER A 126 -37.46 8.16 18.76
C SER A 126 -36.31 8.89 19.48
N GLY A 127 -36.35 10.22 19.54
CA GLY A 127 -35.38 11.03 20.30
C GLY A 127 -34.07 11.35 19.56
N TYR A 128 -34.02 11.21 18.23
CA TYR A 128 -32.86 11.58 17.42
C TYR A 128 -32.98 13.01 16.90
N LEU A 129 -31.88 13.75 16.88
CA LEU A 129 -31.83 15.07 16.26
C LEU A 129 -31.67 14.93 14.74
N SER A 130 -32.71 15.29 13.98
CA SER A 130 -32.76 15.03 12.55
C SER A 130 -31.97 16.04 11.72
N ALA A 131 -30.85 15.60 11.13
CA ALA A 131 -30.04 16.40 10.22
C ALA A 131 -30.88 16.95 9.06
N ARG A 132 -31.70 16.09 8.42
CA ARG A 132 -32.54 16.48 7.27
C ARG A 132 -33.55 17.56 7.64
N LYS A 133 -34.21 17.48 8.80
CA LYS A 133 -35.19 18.50 9.21
C LYS A 133 -34.52 19.86 9.45
N ILE A 134 -33.36 19.88 10.10
CA ILE A 134 -32.57 21.12 10.27
C ILE A 134 -32.21 21.71 8.91
N ARG A 135 -31.67 20.90 8.00
CA ARG A 135 -31.30 21.34 6.65
C ARG A 135 -32.48 21.86 5.85
N SER A 136 -33.62 21.18 5.90
CA SER A 136 -34.85 21.61 5.21
C SER A 136 -35.38 22.96 5.74
N ARG A 137 -35.37 23.16 7.05
CA ARG A 137 -35.72 24.47 7.64
C ARG A 137 -34.74 25.55 7.22
N PHE A 138 -33.45 25.27 7.33
CA PHE A 138 -32.39 26.19 6.95
C PHE A 138 -32.45 26.56 5.46
N GLN A 139 -32.72 25.60 4.58
CA GLN A 139 -32.92 25.82 3.15
C GLN A 139 -34.06 26.81 2.87
N THR A 140 -35.19 26.68 3.58
CA THR A 140 -36.33 27.59 3.44
C THR A 140 -35.95 29.02 3.86
N LEU A 141 -35.22 29.16 4.96
CA LEU A 141 -34.77 30.46 5.46
C LEU A 141 -33.77 31.11 4.49
N VAL A 142 -32.83 30.33 3.94
CA VAL A 142 -31.85 30.83 2.97
C VAL A 142 -32.52 31.24 1.66
N ALA A 143 -33.52 30.50 1.18
CA ALA A 143 -34.31 30.90 0.01
C ALA A 143 -34.94 32.28 0.20
N GLN A 144 -35.59 32.50 1.35
CA GLN A 144 -36.21 33.79 1.70
C GLN A 144 -35.17 34.90 1.90
N ALA A 145 -33.99 34.57 2.43
CA ALA A 145 -32.89 35.51 2.61
C ALA A 145 -32.29 35.95 1.27
N CYS A 146 -32.16 35.06 0.28
CA CYS A 146 -31.68 35.42 -1.05
C CYS A 146 -32.54 36.50 -1.72
N ASP A 147 -33.86 36.49 -1.48
CA ASP A 147 -34.78 37.49 -2.04
C ASP A 147 -34.66 38.87 -1.35
N LYS A 148 -34.17 38.91 -0.10
CA LYS A 148 -34.12 40.11 0.74
C LYS A 148 -32.73 40.74 0.88
N CYS A 149 -31.67 39.94 0.69
CA CYS A 149 -30.30 40.37 0.94
C CYS A 149 -29.85 41.50 -0.01
N SER A 150 -28.78 42.19 0.37
CA SER A 150 -28.15 43.28 -0.41
C SER A 150 -27.67 42.80 -1.79
N TYR A 151 -27.43 41.49 -1.92
CA TYR A 151 -26.90 40.85 -3.13
C TYR A 151 -27.94 40.13 -3.99
N ARG A 152 -29.24 40.30 -3.74
CA ARG A 152 -30.35 39.54 -4.39
C ARG A 152 -30.27 39.42 -5.91
N ASP A 153 -29.77 40.45 -6.61
CA ASP A 153 -29.65 40.44 -8.07
C ASP A 153 -28.48 39.56 -8.57
N SER A 154 -27.60 39.15 -7.67
CA SER A 154 -26.35 38.43 -7.94
C SER A 154 -26.23 37.10 -7.18
N VAL A 155 -27.22 36.73 -6.37
CA VAL A 155 -27.24 35.44 -5.66
C VAL A 155 -28.60 34.76 -5.85
N LYS A 156 -28.57 33.48 -6.20
CA LYS A 156 -29.78 32.66 -6.31
C LYS A 156 -29.55 31.33 -5.62
N MET A 157 -30.58 30.80 -4.96
CA MET A 157 -30.53 29.44 -4.46
C MET A 157 -30.70 28.45 -5.62
N ILE A 158 -29.87 27.39 -5.65
CA ILE A 158 -29.99 26.31 -6.62
C ILE A 158 -31.17 25.42 -6.24
N ALA A 159 -32.09 25.20 -7.19
CA ALA A 159 -33.25 24.32 -7.04
C ALA A 159 -32.89 22.84 -7.22
N ASP A 160 -33.86 21.95 -7.01
CA ASP A 160 -33.76 20.49 -7.25
C ASP A 160 -32.65 19.78 -6.45
N THR A 161 -32.37 20.27 -5.24
CA THR A 161 -31.44 19.64 -4.30
C THR A 161 -31.93 19.81 -2.87
N THR A 162 -31.61 18.87 -1.98
CA THR A 162 -31.85 19.03 -0.52
C THR A 162 -30.73 19.81 0.17
N GLU A 163 -29.63 20.10 -0.54
CA GLU A 163 -28.51 20.87 -0.04
C GLU A 163 -28.76 22.38 -0.21
N VAL A 164 -28.26 23.17 0.73
CA VAL A 164 -28.33 24.63 0.61
C VAL A 164 -27.17 25.10 -0.25
N LYS A 165 -27.44 25.33 -1.54
CA LYS A 165 -26.44 25.80 -2.51
C LYS A 165 -26.83 27.15 -3.08
N LEU A 166 -25.90 28.09 -3.04
CA LEU A 166 -26.01 29.42 -3.63
C LEU A 166 -25.23 29.46 -4.94
N ARG A 167 -25.84 30.00 -5.99
CA ARG A 167 -25.17 30.41 -7.21
C ARG A 167 -24.94 31.92 -7.15
N ILE A 168 -23.68 32.33 -7.08
CA ILE A 168 -23.26 33.72 -6.99
C ILE A 168 -22.71 34.17 -8.36
N ARG A 169 -23.26 35.25 -8.90
CA ARG A 169 -22.91 35.89 -10.17
C ARG A 169 -22.91 34.92 -11.36
N GLU A 170 -23.80 33.93 -11.33
CA GLU A 170 -23.92 32.84 -12.31
C GLU A 170 -22.62 32.02 -12.54
N ARG A 171 -21.62 32.19 -11.66
CA ARG A 171 -20.27 31.63 -11.84
C ARG A 171 -19.83 30.75 -10.69
N PHE A 172 -20.12 31.15 -9.46
CA PHE A 172 -19.62 30.47 -8.27
C PHE A 172 -20.74 29.70 -7.60
N ILE A 173 -20.45 28.49 -7.15
CA ILE A 173 -21.37 27.66 -6.36
C ILE A 173 -20.84 27.55 -4.95
N VAL A 174 -21.70 27.81 -3.98
CA VAL A 174 -21.36 27.76 -2.56
C VAL A 174 -22.39 26.92 -1.84
N GLN A 175 -21.96 25.79 -1.30
CA GLN A 175 -22.78 25.01 -0.39
C GLN A 175 -22.62 25.55 1.03
N ILE A 176 -23.73 25.74 1.75
CA ILE A 176 -23.71 26.09 3.18
C ILE A 176 -24.25 24.89 3.95
N THR A 177 -23.42 24.27 4.77
CA THR A 177 -23.74 23.01 5.45
C THR A 177 -23.85 23.25 6.97
N PRO A 178 -25.05 23.18 7.57
CA PRO A 178 -25.20 23.23 9.03
C PRO A 178 -24.44 22.08 9.70
N ALA A 179 -23.73 22.36 10.78
CA ALA A 179 -22.91 21.36 11.45
C ALA A 179 -22.77 21.59 12.96
N PHE A 180 -22.40 20.52 13.67
CA PHE A 180 -21.94 20.58 15.05
C PHE A 180 -20.46 20.19 15.15
N LYS A 181 -19.67 21.01 15.84
CA LYS A 181 -18.26 20.75 16.13
C LYS A 181 -18.15 19.83 17.36
N CYS A 182 -17.41 18.72 17.22
CA CYS A 182 -17.20 17.72 18.28
C CYS A 182 -15.73 17.68 18.67
N SER A 183 -15.34 18.48 19.65
CA SER A 183 -13.96 18.55 20.15
C SER A 183 -13.75 17.65 21.37
N GLY A 184 -12.53 17.10 21.53
CA GLY A 184 -12.15 16.27 22.68
C GLY A 184 -12.75 14.85 22.73
N VAL A 185 -13.50 14.45 21.71
CA VAL A 185 -14.03 13.08 21.53
C VAL A 185 -13.59 12.57 20.16
N TRP A 186 -13.32 11.27 20.05
CA TRP A 186 -12.96 10.63 18.79
C TRP A 186 -14.00 9.57 18.37
N PRO A 187 -14.43 9.51 17.10
CA PRO A 187 -15.43 8.55 16.64
C PRO A 187 -14.96 7.10 16.84
N ARG A 188 -15.88 6.22 17.24
CA ARG A 188 -15.57 4.79 17.46
C ARG A 188 -15.18 4.11 16.15
N SER A 189 -15.84 4.45 15.04
CA SER A 189 -15.52 3.98 13.69
C SER A 189 -14.12 4.37 13.24
N ALA A 190 -13.54 5.45 13.79
CA ALA A 190 -12.18 5.92 13.54
C ALA A 190 -11.18 5.55 14.66
N ALA A 191 -11.61 4.84 15.71
CA ALA A 191 -10.78 4.56 16.89
C ALA A 191 -9.63 3.59 16.63
N HIS A 192 -9.70 2.83 15.53
CA HIS A 192 -8.61 1.97 15.05
C HIS A 192 -7.37 2.77 14.61
N TRP A 193 -7.50 4.09 14.42
CA TRP A 193 -6.39 4.98 14.08
C TRP A 193 -5.72 5.56 15.34
N PRO A 194 -4.37 5.62 15.39
CA PRO A 194 -3.42 5.18 14.37
C PRO A 194 -3.19 3.67 14.37
N ILE A 195 -2.72 3.15 13.23
CA ILE A 195 -2.40 1.72 13.07
C ILE A 195 -1.09 1.41 13.84
N PRO A 196 -1.08 0.46 14.81
CA PRO A 196 0.05 0.30 15.76
C PRO A 196 1.44 0.01 15.15
N HIS A 197 1.51 -0.59 13.96
CA HIS A 197 2.77 -0.95 13.30
C HIS A 197 3.24 0.11 12.29
N ILE A 198 2.49 1.19 12.09
CA ILE A 198 2.88 2.32 11.25
C ILE A 198 3.58 3.34 12.15
N PRO A 199 4.87 3.66 11.91
CA PRO A 199 5.63 4.55 12.80
C PRO A 199 5.30 6.05 12.59
N TRP A 200 4.20 6.36 11.92
CA TRP A 200 3.71 7.71 11.69
C TRP A 200 2.18 7.77 11.89
N PRO A 201 1.65 8.86 12.47
CA PRO A 201 2.39 9.99 13.05
C PRO A 201 2.95 9.67 14.44
N HIS A 202 3.87 10.51 14.94
CA HIS A 202 4.38 10.40 16.30
C HIS A 202 3.24 10.56 17.33
N PRO A 203 3.24 9.86 18.48
CA PRO A 203 2.15 9.90 19.47
C PRO A 203 1.67 11.29 19.90
N ASN A 204 2.56 12.28 20.02
CA ASN A 204 2.17 13.66 20.34
C ASN A 204 1.25 14.26 19.26
N LEU A 205 1.57 14.05 17.98
CA LEU A 205 0.74 14.52 16.87
C LEU A 205 -0.59 13.75 16.81
N VAL A 206 -0.61 12.47 17.22
CA VAL A 206 -1.87 11.72 17.37
C VAL A 206 -2.78 12.39 18.40
N ALA A 207 -2.24 12.78 19.56
CA ALA A 207 -3.00 13.45 20.61
C ALA A 207 -3.54 14.81 20.14
N GLU A 208 -2.72 15.61 19.44
CA GLU A 208 -3.15 16.88 18.85
C GLU A 208 -4.28 16.68 17.83
N VAL A 209 -4.13 15.73 16.90
CA VAL A 209 -5.14 15.41 15.89
C VAL A 209 -6.46 14.95 16.53
N LYS A 210 -6.40 14.12 17.57
CA LYS A 210 -7.61 13.70 18.31
C LYS A 210 -8.23 14.84 19.12
N THR A 211 -7.43 15.81 19.54
CA THR A 211 -7.91 17.00 20.27
C THR A 211 -8.72 17.93 19.37
N GLU A 212 -8.29 18.10 18.10
CA GLU A 212 -9.06 18.84 17.09
C GLU A 212 -10.48 18.27 16.94
N GLY A 213 -10.62 16.94 17.05
CA GLY A 213 -11.89 16.25 17.00
C GLY A 213 -12.42 16.08 15.58
N PHE A 214 -13.73 16.23 15.40
CA PHE A 214 -14.42 16.04 14.12
C PHE A 214 -15.71 16.88 14.06
N ASP A 215 -16.29 17.00 12.87
CA ASP A 215 -17.54 17.71 12.65
C ASP A 215 -18.65 16.76 12.21
N LEU A 216 -19.88 17.07 12.64
CA LEU A 216 -21.11 16.42 12.22
C LEU A 216 -21.85 17.34 11.25
N LEU A 217 -21.84 17.00 9.97
CA LEU A 217 -22.44 17.79 8.90
C LEU A 217 -23.84 17.29 8.55
N SER A 218 -24.77 18.23 8.42
CA SER A 218 -26.07 17.95 7.82
C SER A 218 -25.98 18.04 6.31
N LYS A 219 -25.57 16.94 5.66
CA LYS A 219 -25.60 16.77 4.21
C LYS A 219 -25.94 15.33 3.83
N GLU A 220 -26.28 15.09 2.58
CA GLU A 220 -26.52 13.74 2.07
C GLU A 220 -25.22 12.92 2.02
N CYS A 221 -25.33 11.65 2.41
CA CYS A 221 -24.24 10.68 2.29
C CYS A 221 -24.60 9.63 1.24
N VAL A 222 -23.87 9.64 0.14
CA VAL A 222 -24.01 8.66 -0.96
C VAL A 222 -23.79 7.21 -0.48
N ALA A 223 -23.06 7.02 0.62
CA ALA A 223 -22.84 5.69 1.17
C ALA A 223 -24.08 5.07 1.84
N VAL A 224 -25.07 5.88 2.21
CA VAL A 224 -26.30 5.48 2.92
C VAL A 224 -27.52 5.47 1.99
N GLN A 225 -27.45 6.14 0.83
CA GLN A 225 -28.52 6.18 -0.17
C GLN A 225 -28.99 4.76 -0.60
N GLY A 226 -30.30 4.52 -0.50
CA GLY A 226 -30.96 3.29 -0.97
C GLY A 226 -30.97 2.10 0.01
N LYS A 227 -30.31 2.20 1.18
CA LYS A 227 -30.55 1.27 2.28
C LYS A 227 -31.83 1.72 2.98
N GLN A 228 -32.92 0.95 2.88
CA GLN A 228 -34.18 1.18 3.62
C GLN A 228 -33.95 1.15 5.14
N SER A 229 -33.36 2.22 5.67
CA SER A 229 -33.10 2.44 7.09
C SER A 229 -33.92 3.65 7.49
N ALA A 230 -34.80 3.47 8.47
CA ALA A 230 -35.60 4.56 9.04
C ALA A 230 -34.77 5.74 9.58
N MET A 231 -33.43 5.57 9.69
CA MET A 231 -32.49 6.55 10.24
C MET A 231 -31.73 7.37 9.17
N GLU A 232 -31.97 7.14 7.86
CA GLU A 232 -31.23 7.83 6.79
C GLU A 232 -31.40 9.37 6.82
N GLY A 233 -32.58 9.85 7.24
CA GLY A 233 -32.85 11.29 7.39
C GLY A 233 -32.29 11.91 8.66
N ASP A 234 -31.91 11.09 9.63
CA ASP A 234 -31.52 11.53 10.97
C ASP A 234 -30.01 11.51 11.20
N ALA A 235 -29.26 10.92 10.26
CA ALA A 235 -27.82 10.78 10.35
C ALA A 235 -27.07 12.05 9.92
N TRP A 236 -25.93 12.26 10.57
CA TRP A 236 -24.99 13.35 10.34
C TRP A 236 -23.71 12.80 9.74
N VAL A 237 -23.16 13.45 8.71
CA VAL A 237 -21.93 13.02 8.03
C VAL A 237 -20.71 13.42 8.86
N LEU A 238 -19.80 12.47 9.06
CA LEU A 238 -18.53 12.73 9.75
C LEU A 238 -17.56 13.47 8.82
N SER A 239 -16.92 14.53 9.33
CA SER A 239 -15.79 15.20 8.67
C SER A 239 -14.64 15.43 9.63
N PHE A 240 -13.43 15.33 9.10
CA PHE A 240 -12.19 15.44 9.84
C PHE A 240 -11.34 16.61 9.33
N LEU A 241 -11.95 17.65 8.75
CA LEU A 241 -11.24 18.72 8.04
C LEU A 241 -10.06 19.28 8.84
N GLU A 242 -10.28 19.68 10.10
CA GLU A 242 -9.24 20.23 10.96
C GLU A 242 -8.24 19.19 11.44
N ALA A 243 -8.69 17.99 11.82
CA ALA A 243 -7.83 16.87 12.18
C ALA A 243 -6.86 16.50 11.03
N GLU A 244 -7.36 16.41 9.79
CA GLU A 244 -6.54 16.20 8.59
C GLU A 244 -5.58 17.37 8.32
N ASN A 245 -6.04 18.61 8.54
CA ASN A 245 -5.21 19.80 8.37
C ASN A 245 -4.08 19.86 9.40
N ARG A 246 -4.31 19.43 10.65
CA ARG A 246 -3.30 19.29 11.70
C ARG A 246 -2.31 18.18 11.35
N LEU A 247 -2.82 17.04 10.88
CA LEU A 247 -1.99 15.90 10.48
C LEU A 247 -1.01 16.25 9.35
N LEU A 248 -1.43 17.10 8.40
CA LEU A 248 -0.58 17.59 7.30
C LEU A 248 0.33 18.78 7.68
N GLN A 249 0.21 19.35 8.87
CA GLN A 249 1.06 20.47 9.31
C GLN A 249 2.46 20.05 9.74
N GLY A 250 2.69 18.76 10.01
CA GLY A 250 3.91 18.31 10.68
C GLY A 250 3.92 18.76 12.14
N GLY A 251 4.70 18.08 12.99
CA GLY A 251 4.85 18.51 14.39
C GLY A 251 5.48 19.91 14.43
N ASN A 252 4.92 20.81 15.25
CA ASN A 252 5.64 22.01 15.66
C ASN A 252 6.91 21.53 16.39
N ILE A 253 8.09 21.79 15.84
CA ILE A 253 9.34 21.47 16.54
C ILE A 253 9.74 22.69 17.36
N ASN A 254 9.83 22.46 18.68
CA ASN A 254 10.47 23.37 19.61
C ASN A 254 11.92 23.61 19.17
N ILE A 255 12.29 24.88 19.05
CA ILE A 255 13.67 25.32 18.86
C ILE A 255 14.43 24.93 20.14
N PHE A 256 15.26 23.89 20.08
CA PHE A 256 16.25 23.64 21.13
C PHE A 256 17.48 24.51 20.84
N ALA A 257 17.59 25.65 21.50
CA ALA A 257 18.87 26.33 21.65
C ALA A 257 19.68 25.56 22.71
N THR A 258 20.79 24.95 22.31
CA THR A 258 21.82 24.55 23.29
C THR A 258 22.48 25.81 23.85
N LYS A 259 22.95 25.76 25.11
CA LYS A 259 23.54 26.90 25.83
C LYS A 259 24.72 27.61 25.14
N ASP A 260 25.24 27.05 24.05
CA ASP A 260 26.17 27.72 23.14
C ASP A 260 25.41 28.04 21.84
N ASP A 261 25.20 29.33 21.57
CA ASP A 261 24.43 29.96 20.47
C ASP A 261 24.93 29.64 19.03
N THR A 262 25.51 28.46 18.77
CA THR A 262 26.24 28.17 17.51
C THR A 262 25.62 27.10 16.60
N LEU A 263 24.52 26.43 16.99
CA LEU A 263 23.84 25.45 16.12
C LEU A 263 22.31 25.56 16.17
N ILE A 264 21.74 26.35 15.25
CA ILE A 264 20.31 26.35 14.96
C ILE A 264 20.04 25.24 13.94
N TYR A 265 19.48 24.11 14.38
CA TYR A 265 18.93 23.12 13.45
C TYR A 265 17.60 23.66 12.88
N TYR A 266 17.64 24.21 11.67
CA TYR A 266 16.45 24.44 10.86
C TYR A 266 15.88 23.08 10.45
N VAL A 267 14.90 22.55 11.19
CA VAL A 267 14.15 21.40 10.72
C VAL A 267 13.09 21.90 9.74
N SER A 268 13.29 21.55 8.47
CA SER A 268 12.44 21.91 7.34
C SER A 268 10.96 21.60 7.64
N ILE A 269 10.07 22.57 7.42
CA ILE A 269 8.63 22.30 7.30
C ILE A 269 8.50 21.37 6.09
N GLY A 270 8.19 20.09 6.30
CA GLY A 270 8.13 19.11 5.22
C GLY A 270 7.20 19.55 4.07
N CYS A 271 7.43 19.03 2.87
CA CYS A 271 6.78 19.46 1.64
C CYS A 271 5.30 19.00 1.51
N ARG A 272 4.67 18.42 2.55
CA ARG A 272 3.31 17.83 2.52
C ARG A 272 2.25 18.81 2.00
N ARG A 273 2.16 20.01 2.58
CA ARG A 273 1.21 21.06 2.14
C ARG A 273 1.51 21.54 0.73
N ARG A 274 2.80 21.69 0.41
CA ARG A 274 3.27 22.11 -0.91
C ARG A 274 2.86 21.10 -1.97
N CYS A 275 3.05 19.81 -1.69
CA CYS A 275 2.61 18.68 -2.49
C CYS A 275 1.08 18.73 -2.73
N LEU A 276 0.27 18.90 -1.68
CA LEU A 276 -1.17 19.02 -1.81
C LEU A 276 -1.59 20.17 -2.73
N SER A 277 -0.96 21.35 -2.61
CA SER A 277 -1.26 22.50 -3.47
C SER A 277 -0.94 22.24 -4.95
N ILE A 278 0.15 21.54 -5.23
CA ILE A 278 0.50 21.10 -6.59
C ILE A 278 -0.55 20.11 -7.12
N LEU A 279 -0.89 19.09 -6.34
CA LEU A 279 -1.89 18.09 -6.69
C LEU A 279 -3.26 18.71 -7.01
N LYS A 280 -3.74 19.63 -6.16
CA LYS A 280 -4.99 20.37 -6.41
C LYS A 280 -4.93 21.19 -7.70
N THR A 281 -3.79 21.82 -7.99
CA THR A 281 -3.60 22.61 -9.21
C THR A 281 -3.58 21.73 -10.46
N LEU A 282 -2.93 20.56 -10.40
CA LEU A 282 -2.93 19.57 -11.49
C LEU A 282 -4.33 19.02 -11.73
N ARG A 283 -5.09 18.74 -10.66
CA ARG A 283 -6.50 18.30 -10.76
C ARG A 283 -7.33 19.31 -11.51
N ASP A 284 -7.32 20.58 -11.06
CA ASP A 284 -8.13 21.65 -11.65
C ASP A 284 -7.81 21.90 -13.13
N ARG A 285 -6.59 21.59 -13.58
CA ARG A 285 -6.15 21.86 -14.96
C ARG A 285 -6.25 20.66 -15.89
N HIS A 286 -6.22 19.43 -15.37
CA HIS A 286 -6.02 18.23 -16.18
C HIS A 286 -6.94 17.07 -15.83
N LEU A 287 -7.57 17.07 -14.65
CA LEU A 287 -8.41 15.97 -14.16
C LEU A 287 -9.83 16.43 -13.80
N ASP A 288 -10.22 17.63 -14.23
CA ASP A 288 -11.62 18.07 -14.20
C ASP A 288 -12.37 17.40 -15.37
N LEU A 289 -12.84 16.18 -15.10
CA LEU A 289 -13.45 15.29 -16.09
C LEU A 289 -14.97 15.19 -15.86
N PRO A 290 -15.76 14.85 -16.90
CA PRO A 290 -17.19 14.60 -16.76
C PRO A 290 -17.49 13.58 -15.64
N GLY A 291 -18.46 13.90 -14.78
CA GLY A 291 -18.81 13.08 -13.61
C GLY A 291 -17.90 13.28 -12.39
N ASN A 292 -16.92 14.19 -12.45
CA ASN A 292 -16.00 14.55 -11.37
C ASN A 292 -15.39 13.33 -10.64
N PRO A 293 -14.74 12.40 -11.37
CA PRO A 293 -14.23 11.15 -10.81
C PRO A 293 -13.13 11.39 -9.76
N VAL A 294 -12.33 12.45 -9.91
CA VAL A 294 -11.23 12.81 -9.00
C VAL A 294 -11.44 14.21 -8.42
N THR A 295 -11.58 14.30 -7.10
CA THR A 295 -11.72 15.58 -6.38
C THR A 295 -10.43 15.90 -5.61
N SER A 296 -10.29 17.15 -5.16
CA SER A 296 -9.23 17.55 -4.22
C SER A 296 -9.18 16.69 -2.95
N TYR A 297 -10.33 16.18 -2.50
CA TYR A 297 -10.42 15.34 -1.31
C TYR A 297 -9.81 13.95 -1.50
N HIS A 298 -9.93 13.38 -2.72
CA HIS A 298 -9.23 12.14 -3.07
C HIS A 298 -7.71 12.33 -2.96
N LEU A 299 -7.19 13.45 -3.50
CA LEU A 299 -5.76 13.75 -3.46
C LEU A 299 -5.26 14.02 -2.04
N LYS A 300 -6.07 14.66 -1.19
CA LYS A 300 -5.76 14.84 0.25
C LYS A 300 -5.71 13.50 0.97
N THR A 301 -6.68 12.63 0.71
CA THR A 301 -6.74 11.27 1.28
C THR A 301 -5.52 10.44 0.86
N LEU A 302 -5.17 10.46 -0.43
CA LEU A 302 -4.00 9.73 -0.93
C LEU A 302 -2.67 10.28 -0.39
N LEU A 303 -2.58 11.59 -0.16
CA LEU A 303 -1.43 12.21 0.50
C LEU A 303 -1.26 11.70 1.94
N LEU A 304 -2.36 11.49 2.68
CA LEU A 304 -2.31 10.93 4.04
C LEU A 304 -1.82 9.48 4.03
N TYR A 305 -2.32 8.64 3.12
CA TYR A 305 -1.79 7.29 2.95
C TYR A 305 -0.33 7.27 2.49
N GLU A 306 0.09 8.23 1.66
CA GLU A 306 1.50 8.37 1.28
C GLU A 306 2.38 8.72 2.50
N CYS A 307 1.85 9.47 3.48
CA CYS A 307 2.55 9.75 4.73
C CYS A 307 2.73 8.50 5.60
N GLU A 308 1.74 7.60 5.65
CA GLU A 308 1.89 6.31 6.32
C GLU A 308 2.94 5.41 5.66
N LYS A 309 3.01 5.42 4.31
CA LYS A 309 4.03 4.70 3.53
C LYS A 309 5.44 5.26 3.71
N HIS A 310 5.55 6.58 3.85
CA HIS A 310 6.79 7.32 4.04
C HIS A 310 6.78 8.05 5.39
N PRO A 311 6.91 7.30 6.50
CA PRO A 311 6.65 7.81 7.84
C PRO A 311 7.73 8.76 8.38
N ARG A 312 8.94 8.76 7.79
CA ARG A 312 10.06 9.59 8.29
C ARG A 312 9.98 11.00 7.74
N GLU A 313 10.27 11.99 8.58
CA GLU A 313 10.24 13.41 8.16
C GLU A 313 11.19 13.72 7.00
N CYS A 314 12.38 13.10 6.95
CA CYS A 314 13.32 13.28 5.84
C CYS A 314 12.80 12.78 4.48
N GLU A 315 11.81 11.86 4.47
CA GLU A 315 11.16 11.41 3.23
C GLU A 315 10.18 12.45 2.68
N TRP A 316 9.92 13.51 3.44
CA TRP A 316 9.11 14.67 3.09
C TRP A 316 9.93 15.96 2.97
N ASP A 317 11.26 15.88 2.92
CA ASP A 317 12.10 17.03 2.60
C ASP A 317 11.80 17.54 1.18
N GLU A 318 12.14 18.80 0.90
CA GLU A 318 11.87 19.42 -0.40
C GLU A 318 12.49 18.66 -1.59
N GLN A 319 13.59 17.95 -1.37
CA GLN A 319 14.23 17.12 -2.40
C GLN A 319 13.38 15.89 -2.80
N CYS A 320 12.48 15.45 -1.92
CA CYS A 320 11.62 14.28 -2.13
C CYS A 320 10.26 14.64 -2.74
N ILE A 321 9.92 15.93 -2.91
CA ILE A 321 8.59 16.34 -3.38
C ILE A 321 8.18 15.71 -4.72
N GLY A 322 9.15 15.53 -5.63
CA GLY A 322 8.91 14.86 -6.92
C GLY A 322 8.54 13.38 -6.76
N ASP A 323 9.23 12.68 -5.86
CA ASP A 323 8.95 11.28 -5.55
C ASP A 323 7.58 11.13 -4.89
N ARG A 324 7.21 12.03 -3.97
CA ARG A 324 5.89 12.02 -3.32
C ARG A 324 4.75 12.28 -4.29
N ILE A 325 4.90 13.25 -5.20
CA ILE A 325 3.89 13.53 -6.24
C ILE A 325 3.72 12.30 -7.14
N ASN A 326 4.81 11.67 -7.57
CA ASN A 326 4.76 10.46 -8.37
C ASN A 326 4.07 9.31 -7.62
N GLY A 327 4.45 9.04 -6.38
CA GLY A 327 3.84 8.00 -5.53
C GLY A 327 2.33 8.18 -5.39
N ILE A 328 1.87 9.40 -5.14
CA ILE A 328 0.44 9.74 -5.02
C ILE A 328 -0.30 9.52 -6.34
N PHE A 329 0.28 9.89 -7.50
CA PHE A 329 -0.35 9.63 -8.79
C PHE A 329 -0.39 8.14 -9.15
N LEU A 330 0.67 7.38 -8.85
CA LEU A 330 0.65 5.92 -9.02
C LEU A 330 -0.44 5.29 -8.15
N GLN A 331 -0.58 5.74 -6.91
CA GLN A 331 -1.65 5.30 -6.02
C GLN A 331 -3.04 5.71 -6.53
N LEU A 332 -3.19 6.92 -7.11
CA LEU A 332 -4.46 7.36 -7.70
C LEU A 332 -4.85 6.46 -8.88
N ILE A 333 -3.92 6.16 -9.77
CA ILE A 333 -4.15 5.24 -10.89
C ILE A 333 -4.58 3.87 -10.35
N SER A 334 -3.86 3.34 -9.36
CA SER A 334 -4.22 2.08 -8.71
C SER A 334 -5.64 2.11 -8.13
N CYS A 335 -6.00 3.15 -7.37
CA CYS A 335 -7.34 3.31 -6.82
C CYS A 335 -8.43 3.36 -7.91
N LEU A 336 -8.19 4.09 -9.00
CA LEU A 336 -9.14 4.20 -10.12
C LEU A 336 -9.34 2.85 -10.82
N GLN A 337 -8.26 2.10 -11.04
CA GLN A 337 -8.35 0.74 -11.61
C GLN A 337 -9.06 -0.24 -10.69
N CYS A 338 -8.76 -0.15 -9.40
CA CYS A 338 -9.38 -0.98 -8.37
C CYS A 338 -10.81 -0.55 -8.01
N ARG A 339 -11.28 0.60 -8.55
CA ARG A 339 -12.58 1.21 -8.28
C ARG A 339 -12.86 1.37 -6.78
N ARG A 340 -11.79 1.63 -6.02
CA ARG A 340 -11.86 1.77 -4.56
C ARG A 340 -10.84 2.78 -4.07
N CYS A 341 -11.30 3.77 -3.32
CA CYS A 341 -10.48 4.75 -2.62
C CYS A 341 -11.02 4.89 -1.19
N PRO A 342 -10.51 4.10 -0.23
CA PRO A 342 -11.01 4.15 1.14
C PRO A 342 -10.71 5.50 1.79
N HIS A 343 -11.66 6.05 2.55
CA HIS A 343 -11.44 7.24 3.38
C HIS A 343 -10.36 6.96 4.44
N TYR A 344 -9.48 7.92 4.71
CA TYR A 344 -8.31 7.73 5.58
C TYR A 344 -8.67 7.31 7.02
N PHE A 345 -9.50 8.07 7.73
CA PHE A 345 -9.93 7.71 9.09
C PHE A 345 -11.08 6.69 9.15
N LEU A 346 -11.73 6.40 8.02
CA LEU A 346 -12.93 5.57 7.96
C LEU A 346 -12.80 4.55 6.81
N PRO A 347 -11.96 3.52 6.93
CA PRO A 347 -11.59 2.63 5.81
C PRO A 347 -12.76 1.87 5.17
N ASN A 348 -13.90 1.77 5.88
CA ASN A 348 -15.14 1.18 5.39
C ASN A 348 -15.93 2.11 4.45
N LEU A 349 -15.61 3.39 4.42
CA LEU A 349 -16.20 4.38 3.52
C LEU A 349 -15.34 4.47 2.24
N ASP A 350 -15.91 4.12 1.09
CA ASP A 350 -15.25 4.25 -0.20
C ASP A 350 -15.64 5.57 -0.87
N LEU A 351 -14.65 6.42 -1.15
CA LEU A 351 -14.82 7.75 -1.74
C LEU A 351 -15.25 7.71 -3.22
N PHE A 352 -15.10 6.56 -3.90
CA PHE A 352 -15.62 6.37 -5.26
C PHE A 352 -17.06 5.87 -5.32
N LYS A 353 -17.68 5.56 -4.17
CA LYS A 353 -19.04 5.06 -4.13
C LYS A 353 -20.04 6.08 -4.71
N GLY A 354 -20.92 5.60 -5.59
CA GLY A 354 -21.97 6.38 -6.25
C GLY A 354 -21.50 7.33 -7.37
N LYS A 355 -20.20 7.31 -7.71
CA LYS A 355 -19.74 7.84 -8.99
C LYS A 355 -20.13 6.87 -10.10
N SER A 356 -20.63 7.39 -11.22
CA SER A 356 -21.27 6.60 -12.30
C SER A 356 -20.54 5.30 -12.61
N PRO A 357 -21.26 4.19 -12.86
CA PRO A 357 -20.67 3.02 -13.49
C PRO A 357 -20.01 3.43 -14.82
N MET A 358 -18.96 2.69 -15.17
CA MET A 358 -18.12 2.96 -16.34
C MET A 358 -18.96 3.26 -17.59
N PRO A 359 -18.59 4.27 -18.40
CA PRO A 359 -19.15 4.43 -19.74
C PRO A 359 -19.03 3.11 -20.52
N PRO A 360 -20.00 2.76 -21.39
CA PRO A 360 -20.00 1.52 -22.18
C PRO A 360 -18.67 1.25 -22.91
N ASP A 361 -18.00 2.29 -23.37
CA ASP A 361 -16.71 2.23 -24.06
C ASP A 361 -15.59 1.64 -23.18
N MET A 362 -15.60 1.89 -21.87
CA MET A 362 -14.62 1.36 -20.92
C MET A 362 -14.87 -0.13 -20.61
N LEU A 363 -16.12 -0.60 -20.57
CA LEU A 363 -16.42 -2.04 -20.47
C LEU A 363 -15.90 -2.80 -21.69
N GLN A 364 -16.05 -2.20 -22.88
CA GLN A 364 -15.55 -2.79 -24.11
C GLN A 364 -14.01 -2.87 -24.12
N ALA A 365 -13.33 -1.83 -23.61
CA ALA A 365 -11.88 -1.83 -23.45
C ALA A 365 -11.39 -2.90 -22.46
N GLN A 366 -12.06 -3.07 -21.32
CA GLN A 366 -11.75 -4.11 -20.34
C GLN A 366 -11.89 -5.52 -20.95
N SER A 367 -12.98 -5.74 -21.70
CA SER A 367 -13.23 -7.01 -22.39
C SER A 367 -12.17 -7.34 -23.44
N LYS A 368 -11.75 -6.33 -24.23
CA LYS A 368 -10.65 -6.47 -25.21
C LYS A 368 -9.31 -6.80 -24.54
N MET A 369 -9.02 -6.16 -23.40
CA MET A 369 -7.78 -6.41 -22.64
C MET A 369 -7.73 -7.85 -22.09
N VAL A 370 -8.82 -8.34 -21.51
CA VAL A 370 -8.92 -9.73 -21.02
C VAL A 370 -8.74 -10.72 -22.18
N TYR A 371 -9.35 -10.47 -23.34
CA TYR A 371 -9.14 -11.30 -24.53
C TYR A 371 -7.67 -11.36 -24.95
N GLN A 372 -6.98 -10.23 -24.99
CA GLN A 372 -5.57 -10.15 -25.38
C GLN A 372 -4.65 -10.83 -24.36
N LEU A 373 -4.96 -10.73 -23.07
CA LEU A 373 -4.27 -11.48 -22.00
C LEU A 373 -4.48 -13.00 -22.14
N ASN A 374 -5.69 -13.44 -22.49
CA ASN A 374 -5.96 -14.85 -22.75
C ASN A 374 -5.14 -15.38 -23.93
N LYS A 375 -5.03 -14.59 -25.00
CA LYS A 375 -4.18 -14.90 -26.15
C LYS A 375 -2.70 -14.95 -25.76
N TYR A 376 -2.19 -13.94 -25.04
CA TYR A 376 -0.82 -13.92 -24.52
C TYR A 376 -0.51 -15.14 -23.65
N TYR A 377 -1.45 -15.54 -22.80
CA TYR A 377 -1.32 -16.73 -21.96
C TYR A 377 -1.14 -17.99 -22.82
N THR A 378 -1.99 -18.17 -23.82
CA THR A 378 -1.98 -19.35 -24.69
C THR A 378 -0.74 -19.39 -25.57
N GLU A 379 -0.29 -18.25 -26.11
CA GLU A 379 0.83 -18.21 -27.06
C GLU A 379 2.19 -18.10 -26.38
N LYS A 380 2.36 -17.19 -25.41
CA LYS A 380 3.67 -16.87 -24.83
C LYS A 380 3.89 -17.63 -23.53
N VAL A 381 2.90 -17.64 -22.63
CA VAL A 381 3.06 -18.27 -21.31
C VAL A 381 3.11 -19.80 -21.43
N GLN A 382 2.26 -20.42 -22.26
CA GLN A 382 2.33 -21.87 -22.47
C GLN A 382 3.62 -22.30 -23.16
N THR A 383 4.06 -21.56 -24.19
CA THR A 383 5.34 -21.83 -24.85
C THR A 383 6.50 -21.78 -23.85
N ARG A 384 6.53 -20.75 -22.99
CA ARG A 384 7.51 -20.65 -21.90
C ARG A 384 7.43 -21.87 -20.96
N LYS A 385 6.24 -22.29 -20.54
CA LYS A 385 6.05 -23.45 -19.66
C LYS A 385 6.59 -24.73 -20.29
N VAL A 386 6.18 -25.03 -21.53
CA VAL A 386 6.63 -26.23 -22.26
C VAL A 386 8.15 -26.23 -22.43
N GLN A 387 8.75 -25.10 -22.81
CA GLN A 387 10.19 -24.98 -22.96
C GLN A 387 10.93 -25.22 -21.63
N ILE A 388 10.45 -24.60 -20.53
CA ILE A 388 11.07 -24.77 -19.21
C ILE A 388 10.91 -26.21 -18.72
N THR A 389 9.76 -26.84 -18.88
CA THR A 389 9.56 -28.25 -18.50
C THR A 389 10.55 -29.17 -19.23
N LYS A 390 10.78 -28.94 -20.54
CA LYS A 390 11.78 -29.70 -21.30
C LYS A 390 13.19 -29.47 -20.74
N THR A 391 13.56 -28.22 -20.44
CA THR A 391 14.86 -27.89 -19.83
C THR A 391 15.01 -28.52 -18.46
N ILE A 392 13.97 -28.52 -17.63
CA ILE A 392 13.97 -29.12 -16.29
C ILE A 392 14.28 -30.62 -16.38
N GLN A 393 13.63 -31.35 -17.28
CA GLN A 393 13.87 -32.79 -17.46
C GLN A 393 15.33 -33.09 -17.84
N GLU A 394 15.92 -32.25 -18.70
CA GLU A 394 17.32 -32.36 -19.11
C GLU A 394 18.27 -32.07 -17.94
N VAL A 395 18.05 -30.95 -17.25
CA VAL A 395 18.87 -30.49 -16.13
C VAL A 395 18.80 -31.47 -14.95
N CYS A 396 17.60 -31.91 -14.57
CA CYS A 396 17.41 -32.80 -13.42
C CYS A 396 18.10 -34.14 -13.61
N ARG A 397 18.15 -34.67 -14.85
CA ARG A 397 18.85 -35.92 -15.15
C ARG A 397 20.35 -35.81 -14.85
N VAL A 398 20.97 -34.69 -15.23
CA VAL A 398 22.39 -34.43 -14.95
C VAL A 398 22.62 -34.24 -13.45
N VAL A 399 21.75 -33.49 -12.78
CA VAL A 399 21.85 -33.27 -11.33
C VAL A 399 21.69 -34.57 -10.55
N GLN A 400 20.75 -35.44 -10.93
CA GLN A 400 20.56 -36.76 -10.30
C GLN A 400 21.80 -37.65 -10.45
N ASP A 401 22.44 -37.67 -11.62
CA ASP A 401 23.66 -38.45 -11.84
C ASP A 401 24.84 -37.91 -11.00
N VAL A 402 25.01 -36.58 -10.92
CA VAL A 402 26.01 -35.96 -10.03
C VAL A 402 25.72 -36.28 -8.57
N LEU A 403 24.47 -36.15 -8.11
CA LEU A 403 24.10 -36.45 -6.73
C LEU A 403 24.26 -37.92 -6.37
N LYS A 404 24.09 -38.84 -7.33
CA LYS A 404 24.37 -40.26 -7.13
C LYS A 404 25.84 -40.52 -6.83
N GLU A 405 26.75 -39.87 -7.55
CA GLU A 405 28.20 -39.94 -7.28
C GLU A 405 28.60 -39.26 -5.96
N VAL A 406 27.84 -38.25 -5.52
CA VAL A 406 27.99 -37.68 -4.17
C VAL A 406 27.56 -38.69 -3.11
N GLU A 407 26.42 -39.35 -3.29
CA GLU A 407 25.87 -40.34 -2.34
C GLU A 407 26.80 -41.55 -2.17
N VAL A 408 27.46 -42.00 -3.25
CA VAL A 408 28.48 -43.06 -3.18
C VAL A 408 29.65 -42.68 -2.25
N GLN A 409 30.03 -41.40 -2.22
CA GLN A 409 31.13 -40.89 -1.40
C GLN A 409 30.68 -40.49 0.01
N GLU A 410 29.44 -40.05 0.16
CA GLU A 410 28.85 -39.59 1.41
C GLU A 410 27.35 -39.94 1.45
N PRO A 411 26.99 -41.11 2.01
CA PRO A 411 25.61 -41.62 2.01
C PRO A 411 24.59 -40.77 2.77
N ARG A 412 25.04 -39.74 3.50
CA ARG A 412 24.15 -38.79 4.20
C ARG A 412 23.55 -37.75 3.27
N PHE A 413 24.15 -37.48 2.11
CA PHE A 413 23.61 -36.54 1.10
C PHE A 413 22.78 -37.29 0.06
N ILE A 414 21.63 -37.79 0.48
CA ILE A 414 20.69 -38.52 -0.39
C ILE A 414 19.97 -37.51 -1.28
N SER A 415 19.84 -37.82 -2.57
CA SER A 415 19.06 -37.00 -3.49
C SER A 415 17.56 -37.07 -3.16
N SER A 416 16.97 -35.95 -2.73
CA SER A 416 15.50 -35.80 -2.64
C SER A 416 14.86 -35.43 -3.99
N LEU A 417 15.66 -35.25 -5.04
CA LEU A 417 15.20 -34.82 -6.36
C LEU A 417 14.50 -35.98 -7.07
N THR A 418 13.20 -36.11 -6.85
CA THR A 418 12.34 -37.15 -7.43
C THR A 418 11.32 -36.55 -8.40
N ASP A 419 11.04 -37.27 -9.49
CA ASP A 419 10.03 -36.87 -10.47
C ASP A 419 8.66 -37.40 -10.03
N TYR A 420 7.72 -36.50 -9.75
CA TYR A 420 6.32 -36.79 -9.54
C TYR A 420 5.49 -36.11 -10.64
N ASN A 421 5.18 -36.87 -11.70
CA ASN A 421 4.37 -36.41 -12.84
C ASN A 421 4.90 -35.11 -13.50
N GLY A 422 6.20 -35.01 -13.71
CA GLY A 422 6.86 -33.87 -14.33
C GLY A 422 7.09 -32.68 -13.37
N ARG A 423 6.93 -32.90 -12.06
CA ARG A 423 7.30 -31.94 -11.02
C ARG A 423 8.36 -32.55 -10.12
N TYR A 424 9.37 -31.76 -9.81
CA TYR A 424 10.47 -32.15 -8.94
C TYR A 424 10.33 -31.41 -7.61
N GLU A 425 10.24 -32.16 -6.51
CA GLU A 425 10.22 -31.57 -5.16
C GLU A 425 11.55 -30.83 -4.90
N GLY A 426 11.46 -29.63 -4.33
CA GLY A 426 12.61 -28.78 -4.05
C GLY A 426 13.20 -28.04 -5.26
N LEU A 427 12.62 -28.17 -6.47
CA LEU A 427 13.08 -27.42 -7.65
C LEU A 427 12.38 -26.07 -7.81
N GLU A 428 13.17 -25.02 -7.90
CA GLU A 428 12.74 -23.65 -8.18
C GLU A 428 13.30 -23.15 -9.53
N VAL A 429 12.44 -22.48 -10.28
CA VAL A 429 12.81 -21.87 -11.57
C VAL A 429 13.15 -20.40 -11.35
N ILE A 430 14.44 -20.08 -11.38
CA ILE A 430 14.94 -18.71 -11.23
C ILE A 430 14.80 -17.97 -12.57
N SER A 431 15.17 -18.58 -13.68
CA SER A 431 15.03 -18.04 -15.03
C SER A 431 14.88 -19.18 -16.05
N PRO A 432 14.64 -18.92 -17.35
CA PRO A 432 14.65 -19.98 -18.36
C PRO A 432 15.96 -20.78 -18.46
N VAL A 433 17.05 -20.27 -17.87
CA VAL A 433 18.39 -20.89 -17.90
C VAL A 433 19.02 -21.06 -16.50
N GLU A 434 18.34 -20.65 -15.43
CA GLU A 434 18.82 -20.72 -14.06
C GLU A 434 17.81 -21.41 -13.15
N PHE A 435 18.29 -22.36 -12.33
CA PHE A 435 17.48 -23.19 -11.46
C PHE A 435 18.12 -23.31 -10.07
N GLU A 436 17.31 -23.50 -9.03
CA GLU A 436 17.75 -23.90 -7.68
C GLU A 436 17.13 -25.26 -7.37
N VAL A 437 17.94 -26.23 -6.97
CA VAL A 437 17.53 -27.55 -6.51
C VAL A 437 17.85 -27.63 -5.03
N VAL A 438 16.82 -27.68 -4.21
CA VAL A 438 16.93 -27.91 -2.78
C VAL A 438 17.00 -29.41 -2.53
N ILE A 439 18.07 -29.86 -1.88
CA ILE A 439 18.19 -31.24 -1.41
C ILE A 439 17.87 -31.30 0.08
N TYR A 440 16.88 -32.11 0.43
CA TYR A 440 16.43 -32.25 1.80
C TYR A 440 17.27 -33.29 2.53
N LEU A 441 18.01 -32.83 3.52
CA LEU A 441 18.81 -33.66 4.41
C LEU A 441 17.89 -34.43 5.37
N ASN A 442 18.42 -35.53 5.92
CA ASN A 442 17.74 -36.30 6.97
C ASN A 442 17.37 -35.42 8.17
N GLN A 443 16.45 -35.91 9.02
CA GLN A 443 15.87 -35.12 10.11
C GLN A 443 16.93 -34.43 10.99
N MET A 444 16.60 -33.22 11.46
CA MET A 444 17.45 -32.40 12.33
C MET A 444 17.78 -33.08 13.68
N GLY A 445 16.98 -34.06 14.10
CA GLY A 445 17.24 -34.90 15.27
C GLY A 445 17.29 -34.11 16.57
N VAL A 446 18.49 -34.01 17.16
CA VAL A 446 18.73 -33.43 18.50
C VAL A 446 18.90 -31.90 18.50
N LEU A 447 18.79 -31.27 17.33
CA LEU A 447 18.93 -29.84 17.12
C LEU A 447 17.58 -29.13 17.26
N ASN A 448 17.58 -28.02 17.98
CA ASN A 448 16.45 -27.12 18.11
C ASN A 448 16.59 -25.97 17.10
N PHE A 449 15.47 -25.65 16.46
CA PHE A 449 15.31 -24.41 15.70
C PHE A 449 15.26 -23.21 16.64
N VAL A 450 16.07 -22.19 16.35
CA VAL A 450 16.13 -20.93 17.11
C VAL A 450 16.03 -19.75 16.16
N ASP A 451 14.94 -18.99 16.31
CA ASP A 451 14.69 -17.72 15.63
C ASP A 451 14.33 -16.66 16.67
N ASP A 452 15.30 -15.81 16.99
CA ASP A 452 15.17 -14.68 17.90
C ASP A 452 15.01 -13.34 17.15
N GLY A 453 14.94 -13.36 15.82
CA GLY A 453 14.83 -12.18 14.96
C GLY A 453 16.12 -11.34 14.83
N THR A 454 17.25 -11.77 15.42
CA THR A 454 18.52 -11.04 15.33
C THR A 454 19.15 -11.12 13.94
N LEU A 455 18.95 -12.24 13.24
CA LEU A 455 19.46 -12.51 11.91
C LEU A 455 18.32 -12.35 10.88
N PRO A 456 18.22 -11.21 10.18
CA PRO A 456 17.11 -10.98 9.25
C PRO A 456 17.14 -11.99 8.10
N GLY A 457 16.06 -12.76 7.94
CA GLY A 457 15.96 -13.78 6.90
C GLY A 457 16.63 -15.11 7.23
N CYS A 458 17.20 -15.25 8.42
CA CYS A 458 17.93 -16.45 8.81
C CYS A 458 17.57 -16.92 10.22
N ALA A 459 17.88 -18.18 10.50
CA ALA A 459 17.77 -18.79 11.81
C ALA A 459 19.00 -19.67 12.09
N VAL A 460 19.12 -20.19 13.31
CA VAL A 460 20.18 -21.13 13.67
C VAL A 460 19.62 -22.43 14.21
N LEU A 461 20.40 -23.49 14.07
CA LEU A 461 20.13 -24.80 14.65
C LEU A 461 21.12 -25.05 15.79
N LYS A 462 20.62 -25.24 17.00
CA LYS A 462 21.45 -25.41 18.21
C LYS A 462 21.15 -26.73 18.89
N LEU A 463 22.18 -27.42 19.39
CA LEU A 463 21.99 -28.60 20.22
C LEU A 463 21.06 -28.31 21.41
N SER A 464 20.07 -29.19 21.60
CA SER A 464 19.20 -29.16 22.78
C SER A 464 19.96 -29.43 24.08
N ASP A 465 20.99 -30.28 24.02
CA ASP A 465 21.88 -30.63 25.11
C ASP A 465 23.26 -30.98 24.53
N GLY A 466 24.34 -30.43 25.10
CA GLY A 466 25.71 -30.70 24.65
C GLY A 466 26.10 -32.18 24.74
N ARG A 467 25.50 -32.94 25.65
CA ARG A 467 25.71 -34.40 25.78
C ARG A 467 25.18 -35.19 24.58
N LYS A 468 24.23 -34.63 23.83
CA LYS A 468 23.65 -35.25 22.63
C LYS A 468 24.48 -35.00 21.37
N ARG A 469 25.62 -34.32 21.46
CA ARG A 469 26.47 -33.97 20.32
C ARG A 469 26.87 -35.19 19.49
N SER A 470 27.30 -36.27 20.13
CA SER A 470 27.69 -37.53 19.47
C SER A 470 26.51 -38.30 18.88
N MET A 471 25.27 -37.97 19.25
CA MET A 471 24.07 -38.58 18.68
C MET A 471 23.61 -37.89 17.38
N SER A 472 24.22 -36.75 17.03
CA SER A 472 23.90 -36.04 15.78
C SER A 472 24.56 -36.71 14.59
N LEU A 473 23.80 -36.92 13.51
CA LEU A 473 24.31 -37.36 12.21
C LEU A 473 25.33 -36.37 11.59
N TRP A 474 25.33 -35.13 12.07
CA TRP A 474 26.06 -34.00 11.51
C TRP A 474 27.13 -33.47 12.49
N VAL A 475 27.66 -34.34 13.35
CA VAL A 475 28.52 -33.99 14.49
C VAL A 475 29.74 -33.14 14.10
N GLU A 476 30.36 -33.40 12.96
CA GLU A 476 31.54 -32.69 12.47
C GLU A 476 31.23 -31.25 12.03
N PHE A 477 29.97 -30.96 11.71
CA PHE A 477 29.50 -29.65 11.31
C PHE A 477 29.02 -28.80 12.51
N ILE A 478 28.95 -29.39 13.71
CA ILE A 478 28.56 -28.68 14.93
C ILE A 478 29.76 -27.90 15.49
N THR A 479 29.60 -26.59 15.66
CA THR A 479 30.62 -25.69 16.24
C THR A 479 30.87 -25.98 17.72
N ALA A 480 31.97 -25.45 18.27
CA ALA A 480 32.26 -25.59 19.70
C ALA A 480 31.14 -25.05 20.59
N SER A 481 30.43 -24.01 20.12
CA SER A 481 29.28 -23.39 20.78
C SER A 481 27.97 -24.18 20.59
N GLY A 482 28.00 -25.31 19.88
CA GLY A 482 26.85 -26.20 19.72
C GLY A 482 25.90 -25.84 18.58
N TYR A 483 26.29 -24.97 17.64
CA TYR A 483 25.49 -24.63 16.46
C TYR A 483 25.84 -25.51 15.27
N LEU A 484 24.84 -25.98 14.51
CA LEU A 484 25.07 -26.69 13.26
C LEU A 484 25.40 -25.68 12.15
N SER A 485 26.64 -25.70 11.67
CA SER A 485 27.15 -24.70 10.74
C SER A 485 26.72 -24.94 9.29
N ALA A 486 25.84 -24.08 8.77
CA ALA A 486 25.43 -24.10 7.37
C ALA A 486 26.64 -24.01 6.41
N ARG A 487 27.58 -23.10 6.68
CA ARG A 487 28.78 -22.89 5.86
C ARG A 487 29.67 -24.12 5.81
N LYS A 488 29.95 -24.77 6.95
CA LYS A 488 30.78 -25.99 6.97
C LYS A 488 30.12 -27.11 6.16
N MET A 489 28.80 -27.26 6.30
CA MET A 489 28.05 -28.25 5.55
C MET A 489 28.09 -27.99 4.05
N ARG A 490 27.85 -26.75 3.63
CA ARG A 490 27.95 -26.34 2.22
C ARG A 490 29.35 -26.52 1.66
N SER A 491 30.38 -26.16 2.42
CA SER A 491 31.78 -26.33 2.00
C SER A 491 32.14 -27.80 1.78
N ARG A 492 31.73 -28.70 2.68
CA ARG A 492 31.93 -30.15 2.49
C ARG A 492 31.15 -30.67 1.29
N PHE A 493 29.89 -30.26 1.16
CA PHE A 493 29.04 -30.64 0.03
C PHE A 493 29.62 -30.15 -1.31
N GLN A 494 30.18 -28.93 -1.36
CA GLN A 494 30.86 -28.38 -2.52
C GLN A 494 32.05 -29.23 -2.95
N THR A 495 32.90 -29.68 -2.01
CA THR A 495 34.02 -30.59 -2.32
C THR A 495 33.53 -31.92 -2.91
N LEU A 496 32.47 -32.49 -2.34
CA LEU A 496 31.89 -33.75 -2.84
C LEU A 496 31.33 -33.57 -4.25
N VAL A 497 30.61 -32.48 -4.50
CA VAL A 497 30.03 -32.19 -5.82
C VAL A 497 31.12 -31.92 -6.86
N ALA A 498 32.21 -31.24 -6.49
CA ALA A 498 33.37 -31.05 -7.38
C ALA A 498 33.93 -32.40 -7.84
N GLN A 499 34.19 -33.30 -6.89
CA GLN A 499 34.69 -34.65 -7.17
C GLN A 499 33.69 -35.50 -7.97
N ALA A 500 32.39 -35.32 -7.72
CA ALA A 500 31.33 -35.99 -8.46
C ALA A 500 31.23 -35.51 -9.91
N CYS A 501 31.43 -34.21 -10.19
CA CYS A 501 31.43 -33.68 -11.56
C CYS A 501 32.50 -34.37 -12.42
N ASP A 502 33.67 -34.65 -11.85
CA ASP A 502 34.78 -35.32 -12.56
C ASP A 502 34.51 -36.80 -12.86
N LYS A 503 33.64 -37.45 -12.07
CA LYS A 503 33.37 -38.90 -12.15
C LYS A 503 32.04 -39.25 -12.83
N CYS A 504 31.09 -38.33 -12.84
CA CYS A 504 29.73 -38.58 -13.33
C CYS A 504 29.69 -38.92 -14.83
N SER A 505 28.59 -39.55 -15.26
CA SER A 505 28.33 -39.91 -16.66
C SER A 505 28.32 -38.69 -17.58
N TYR A 506 28.04 -37.51 -17.02
CA TYR A 506 27.91 -36.24 -17.73
C TYR A 506 29.14 -35.33 -17.65
N ARG A 507 30.30 -35.81 -17.15
CA ARG A 507 31.52 -35.01 -16.87
C ARG A 507 31.96 -34.04 -17.99
N ASP A 508 31.77 -34.42 -19.26
CA ASP A 508 32.15 -33.56 -20.41
C ASP A 508 31.18 -32.39 -20.63
N SER A 509 30.01 -32.45 -19.99
CA SER A 509 28.89 -31.51 -20.17
C SER A 509 28.47 -30.81 -18.87
N VAL A 510 29.08 -31.12 -17.73
CA VAL A 510 28.81 -30.46 -16.46
C VAL A 510 30.11 -30.02 -15.80
N LYS A 511 30.14 -28.77 -15.35
CA LYS A 511 31.28 -28.22 -14.60
C LYS A 511 30.79 -27.49 -13.38
N MET A 512 31.53 -27.59 -12.27
CA MET A 512 31.27 -26.75 -11.11
C MET A 512 31.78 -25.32 -11.39
N ILE A 513 30.98 -24.30 -11.05
CA ILE A 513 31.38 -22.90 -11.16
C ILE A 513 32.34 -22.58 -10.00
N ALA A 514 33.51 -22.02 -10.34
CA ALA A 514 34.52 -21.59 -9.38
C ALA A 514 34.18 -20.22 -8.74
N ASP A 515 34.99 -19.79 -7.76
CA ASP A 515 34.93 -18.47 -7.11
C ASP A 515 33.59 -18.13 -6.44
N THR A 516 32.91 -19.15 -5.91
CA THR A 516 31.68 -19.00 -5.13
C THR A 516 31.66 -20.01 -3.98
N THR A 517 31.00 -19.67 -2.87
CA THR A 517 30.74 -20.63 -1.78
C THR A 517 29.49 -21.46 -2.02
N GLU A 518 28.71 -21.12 -3.06
CA GLU A 518 27.52 -21.86 -3.46
C GLU A 518 27.88 -23.04 -4.35
N VAL A 519 27.14 -24.14 -4.23
CA VAL A 519 27.30 -25.28 -5.14
C VAL A 519 26.53 -24.99 -6.41
N LYS A 520 27.23 -24.53 -7.46
CA LYS A 520 26.63 -24.20 -8.75
C LYS A 520 27.24 -25.05 -9.86
N LEU A 521 26.38 -25.68 -10.64
CA LEU A 521 26.74 -26.44 -11.82
C LEU A 521 26.43 -25.62 -13.07
N ARG A 522 27.37 -25.60 -14.01
CA ARG A 522 27.15 -25.15 -15.39
C ARG A 522 26.98 -26.39 -16.26
N ILE A 523 25.79 -26.57 -16.82
CA ILE A 523 25.44 -27.69 -17.69
C ILE A 523 25.39 -27.21 -19.14
N ARG A 524 26.15 -27.89 -20.01
CA ARG A 524 26.28 -27.63 -21.46
C ARG A 524 26.62 -26.19 -21.79
N GLU A 525 27.42 -25.55 -20.94
CA GLU A 525 27.80 -24.12 -21.03
C GLU A 525 26.62 -23.13 -21.12
N ARG A 526 25.40 -23.59 -20.80
CA ARG A 526 24.16 -22.83 -21.01
C ARG A 526 23.32 -22.67 -19.77
N PHE A 527 23.15 -23.75 -19.00
CA PHE A 527 22.26 -23.78 -17.86
C PHE A 527 23.05 -23.69 -16.56
N ILE A 528 22.56 -22.91 -15.61
CA ILE A 528 23.14 -22.79 -14.27
C ILE A 528 22.18 -23.42 -13.27
N VAL A 529 22.69 -24.31 -12.43
CA VAL A 529 21.91 -24.98 -11.40
C VAL A 529 22.61 -24.82 -10.07
N GLN A 530 21.96 -24.16 -9.13
CA GLN A 530 22.41 -24.15 -7.75
C GLN A 530 21.83 -25.36 -7.03
N ILE A 531 22.65 -26.10 -6.28
CA ILE A 531 22.20 -27.19 -5.42
C ILE A 531 22.38 -26.75 -3.96
N THR A 532 21.30 -26.72 -3.20
CA THR A 532 21.28 -26.15 -1.85
C THR A 532 20.84 -27.20 -0.83
N PRO A 533 21.75 -27.65 0.07
CA PRO A 533 21.38 -28.49 1.19
C PRO A 533 20.41 -27.78 2.14
N ALA A 534 19.38 -28.50 2.61
CA ALA A 534 18.36 -27.91 3.46
C ALA A 534 17.73 -28.88 4.46
N PHE A 535 17.12 -28.32 5.50
CA PHE A 535 16.21 -29.04 6.40
C PHE A 535 14.77 -28.52 6.23
N LYS A 536 13.82 -29.45 6.11
CA LYS A 536 12.39 -29.15 6.04
C LYS A 536 11.80 -29.04 7.45
N CYS A 537 11.10 -27.95 7.75
CA CYS A 537 10.49 -27.67 9.05
C CYS A 537 8.96 -27.60 8.92
N ALA A 538 8.32 -28.76 8.73
CA ALA A 538 6.86 -28.86 8.64
C ALA A 538 6.18 -28.71 10.01
N GLY A 539 4.98 -28.11 10.04
CA GLY A 539 4.19 -27.92 11.26
C GLY A 539 4.76 -26.91 12.27
N LEU A 540 5.85 -26.22 11.92
CA LEU A 540 6.46 -25.16 12.71
C LEU A 540 6.36 -23.83 11.96
N TRP A 541 6.25 -22.72 12.70
CA TRP A 541 6.24 -21.38 12.11
C TRP A 541 7.30 -20.49 12.77
N PRO A 542 8.15 -19.78 11.99
CA PRO A 542 9.20 -18.93 12.54
C PRO A 542 8.65 -17.78 13.38
N ARG A 543 9.34 -17.44 14.47
CA ARG A 543 8.95 -16.33 15.35
C ARG A 543 8.99 -14.99 14.61
N SER A 544 9.99 -14.79 13.76
CA SER A 544 10.15 -13.61 12.90
C SER A 544 8.96 -13.43 11.93
N ALA A 545 8.27 -14.51 11.55
CA ALA A 545 7.07 -14.51 10.71
C ALA A 545 5.76 -14.66 11.50
N ALA A 546 5.80 -14.73 12.84
CA ALA A 546 4.62 -15.00 13.68
C ALA A 546 3.60 -13.84 13.71
N HIS A 547 4.02 -12.65 13.30
CA HIS A 547 3.14 -11.49 13.12
C HIS A 547 2.14 -11.68 11.97
N TRP A 548 2.35 -12.67 11.10
CA TRP A 548 1.45 -13.00 10.00
C TRP A 548 0.37 -14.04 10.42
N PRO A 549 -0.89 -13.85 10.01
CA PRO A 549 -1.43 -12.72 9.26
C PRO A 549 -1.66 -11.48 10.14
N LEU A 550 -1.69 -10.29 9.53
CA LEU A 550 -1.99 -9.06 10.24
C LEU A 550 -3.50 -8.98 10.58
N PRO A 551 -3.91 -8.69 11.83
CA PRO A 551 -5.31 -8.78 12.26
C PRO A 551 -6.30 -7.90 11.48
N GLN A 552 -5.84 -6.78 10.93
CA GLN A 552 -6.66 -5.84 10.16
C GLN A 552 -6.89 -6.27 8.70
N ILE A 553 -6.17 -7.27 8.21
CA ILE A 553 -6.25 -7.74 6.83
C ILE A 553 -7.20 -8.93 6.80
N PRO A 554 -8.35 -8.85 6.08
CA PRO A 554 -9.36 -9.91 6.09
C PRO A 554 -8.99 -11.10 5.18
N TRP A 555 -7.75 -11.18 4.72
CA TRP A 555 -7.22 -12.26 3.88
C TRP A 555 -5.87 -12.76 4.43
N PRO A 556 -5.60 -14.06 4.34
CA PRO A 556 -6.50 -15.12 3.85
C PRO A 556 -7.55 -15.51 4.91
N HIS A 557 -8.50 -16.37 4.52
CA HIS A 557 -9.46 -16.94 5.46
C HIS A 557 -8.72 -17.73 6.56
N PRO A 558 -9.15 -17.70 7.84
CA PRO A 558 -8.45 -18.36 8.95
C PRO A 558 -8.08 -19.83 8.72
N ASN A 559 -8.95 -20.62 8.07
CA ASN A 559 -8.64 -22.01 7.73
C ASN A 559 -7.42 -22.12 6.79
N HIS A 560 -7.30 -21.22 5.82
CA HIS A 560 -6.18 -21.19 4.89
C HIS A 560 -4.89 -20.74 5.58
N VAL A 561 -4.97 -19.89 6.61
CA VAL A 561 -3.82 -19.57 7.49
C VAL A 561 -3.27 -20.83 8.14
N VAL A 562 -4.14 -21.69 8.67
CA VAL A 562 -3.74 -22.95 9.31
C VAL A 562 -3.05 -23.87 8.30
N GLU A 563 -3.61 -24.02 7.10
CA GLU A 563 -2.99 -24.81 6.03
C GLU A 563 -1.59 -24.28 5.67
N VAL A 564 -1.45 -22.96 5.47
CA VAL A 564 -0.17 -22.33 5.14
C VAL A 564 0.87 -22.52 6.24
N LYS A 565 0.48 -22.36 7.52
CA LYS A 565 1.38 -22.61 8.66
C LYS A 565 1.74 -24.09 8.82
N THR A 566 0.87 -25.00 8.38
CA THR A 566 1.11 -26.44 8.43
C THR A 566 2.18 -26.86 7.42
N GLU A 567 2.23 -26.24 6.23
CA GLU A 567 3.33 -26.44 5.27
C GLU A 567 4.70 -26.11 5.88
N GLY A 568 4.74 -25.12 6.77
CA GLY A 568 5.94 -24.71 7.48
C GLY A 568 6.91 -23.93 6.60
N PHE A 569 8.21 -24.22 6.73
CA PHE A 569 9.29 -23.52 6.04
C PHE A 569 10.52 -24.42 5.89
N ASP A 570 11.46 -23.99 5.06
CA ASP A 570 12.75 -24.66 4.85
C ASP A 570 13.90 -23.82 5.39
N LEU A 571 14.93 -24.50 5.89
CA LEU A 571 16.22 -23.94 6.30
C LEU A 571 17.26 -24.27 5.24
N LEU A 572 17.67 -23.28 4.47
CA LEU A 572 18.58 -23.43 3.33
C LEU A 572 20.02 -23.08 3.74
N SER A 573 20.96 -23.95 3.40
CA SER A 573 22.39 -23.64 3.51
C SER A 573 22.85 -22.84 2.29
N LYS A 574 22.62 -21.54 2.31
CA LYS A 574 23.10 -20.58 1.30
C LYS A 574 23.50 -19.26 1.92
N GLU A 575 24.23 -18.44 1.19
CA GLU A 575 24.56 -17.08 1.61
C GLU A 575 23.32 -16.19 1.67
N CYS A 576 23.28 -15.33 2.70
CA CYS A 576 22.26 -14.31 2.86
C CYS A 576 22.88 -12.93 2.64
N ILE A 577 22.46 -12.24 1.58
CA ILE A 577 22.93 -10.89 1.26
C ILE A 577 22.61 -9.90 2.40
N ALA A 578 21.57 -10.17 3.21
CA ALA A 578 21.23 -9.33 4.35
C ALA A 578 22.25 -9.38 5.50
N LEU A 579 23.11 -10.40 5.53
CA LEU A 579 24.16 -10.59 6.54
C LEU A 579 25.55 -10.10 6.07
N GLN A 580 25.76 -9.91 4.77
CA GLN A 580 27.06 -9.47 4.22
C GLN A 580 27.55 -8.15 4.86
N GLY A 581 28.78 -8.18 5.37
CA GLY A 581 29.45 -7.01 5.97
C GLY A 581 29.15 -6.76 7.45
N LYS A 582 28.25 -7.53 8.07
CA LYS A 582 28.13 -7.57 9.53
C LYS A 582 29.11 -8.61 10.06
N GLN A 583 30.22 -8.17 10.67
CA GLN A 583 31.21 -9.05 11.33
C GLN A 583 30.58 -9.78 12.54
N SER A 584 29.70 -10.75 12.29
CA SER A 584 29.17 -11.63 13.32
C SER A 584 29.75 -13.03 13.11
N ALA A 585 30.32 -13.59 14.18
CA ALA A 585 30.80 -14.98 14.18
C ALA A 585 29.69 -15.99 13.79
N MET A 586 28.41 -15.60 13.90
CA MET A 586 27.24 -16.42 13.61
C MET A 586 26.83 -16.42 12.13
N GLU A 587 27.40 -15.58 11.26
CA GLU A 587 27.04 -15.53 9.83
C GLU A 587 27.31 -16.87 9.13
N GLY A 588 28.39 -17.57 9.50
CA GLY A 588 28.70 -18.89 8.96
C GLY A 588 27.78 -20.02 9.46
N ASP A 589 27.11 -19.79 10.59
CA ASP A 589 26.30 -20.81 11.26
C ASP A 589 24.80 -20.67 10.96
N ALA A 590 24.41 -19.59 10.28
CA ALA A 590 23.04 -19.25 9.99
C ALA A 590 22.50 -19.98 8.75
N TRP A 591 21.23 -20.35 8.81
CA TRP A 591 20.45 -20.99 7.75
C TRP A 591 19.40 -20.01 7.23
N VAL A 592 19.25 -19.90 5.91
CA VAL A 592 18.29 -18.98 5.29
C VAL A 592 16.88 -19.57 5.35
N LEU A 593 15.90 -18.77 5.79
CA LEU A 593 14.49 -19.15 5.81
C LEU A 593 13.91 -19.08 4.39
N SER A 594 13.16 -20.13 3.99
CA SER A 594 12.44 -20.19 2.72
C SER A 594 11.00 -20.69 2.93
N PHE A 595 10.04 -20.08 2.26
CA PHE A 595 8.60 -20.33 2.45
C PHE A 595 7.91 -20.84 1.19
N ILE A 596 8.64 -21.44 0.25
CA ILE A 596 8.16 -21.77 -1.10
C ILE A 596 6.80 -22.49 -1.08
N GLU A 597 6.67 -23.56 -0.29
CA GLU A 597 5.44 -24.35 -0.21
C GLU A 597 4.30 -23.59 0.48
N ALA A 598 4.59 -22.88 1.57
CA ALA A 598 3.63 -22.00 2.24
C ALA A 598 3.09 -20.91 1.29
N GLU A 599 3.96 -20.27 0.50
CA GLU A 599 3.56 -19.30 -0.52
C GLU A 599 2.74 -19.95 -1.65
N ASN A 600 3.12 -21.16 -2.08
CA ASN A 600 2.39 -21.89 -3.13
C ASN A 600 0.99 -22.31 -2.67
N ARG A 601 0.85 -22.67 -1.38
CA ARG A 601 -0.43 -22.93 -0.71
C ARG A 601 -1.25 -21.65 -0.63
N LEU A 602 -0.64 -20.55 -0.23
CA LEU A 602 -1.30 -19.26 -0.06
C LEU A 602 -1.82 -18.66 -1.39
N LEU A 603 -1.14 -18.93 -2.51
CA LEU A 603 -1.55 -18.49 -3.85
C LEU A 603 -2.60 -19.39 -4.54
N GLN A 604 -3.27 -20.29 -3.80
CA GLN A 604 -4.38 -21.07 -4.33
C GLN A 604 -5.65 -20.21 -4.49
N GLY A 605 -6.55 -20.63 -5.39
CA GLY A 605 -7.80 -19.92 -5.68
C GLY A 605 -7.70 -18.81 -6.73
N GLY A 606 -8.80 -18.60 -7.44
CA GLY A 606 -8.95 -17.58 -8.48
C GLY A 606 -7.87 -17.65 -9.58
N CYS A 607 -7.57 -16.50 -10.18
CA CYS A 607 -6.58 -16.35 -11.23
C CYS A 607 -5.15 -16.08 -10.71
N ARG A 608 -4.87 -16.27 -9.40
CA ARG A 608 -3.59 -15.90 -8.74
C ARG A 608 -2.36 -16.56 -9.40
N ARG A 609 -2.36 -17.89 -9.54
CA ARG A 609 -1.26 -18.63 -10.21
C ARG A 609 -1.15 -18.30 -11.70
N ARG A 610 -2.29 -18.01 -12.33
CA ARG A 610 -2.35 -17.58 -13.74
C ARG A 610 -1.67 -16.23 -13.90
N CYS A 611 -2.01 -15.27 -13.03
CA CYS A 611 -1.38 -13.96 -12.91
C CYS A 611 0.13 -14.11 -12.72
N LEU A 612 0.59 -14.91 -11.75
CA LEU A 612 2.02 -15.16 -11.54
C LEU A 612 2.73 -15.68 -12.79
N SER A 613 2.09 -16.59 -13.54
CA SER A 613 2.67 -17.14 -14.78
C SER A 613 2.86 -16.05 -15.85
N ILE A 614 1.91 -15.13 -15.97
CA ILE A 614 2.00 -13.98 -16.88
C ILE A 614 3.10 -13.03 -16.42
N LEU A 615 3.14 -12.67 -15.13
CA LEU A 615 4.18 -11.81 -14.55
C LEU A 615 5.59 -12.37 -14.79
N LYS A 616 5.81 -13.67 -14.56
CA LYS A 616 7.10 -14.33 -14.81
C LYS A 616 7.46 -14.26 -16.30
N THR A 617 6.50 -14.43 -17.20
CA THR A 617 6.73 -14.37 -18.65
C THR A 617 7.08 -12.96 -19.12
N LEU A 618 6.36 -11.94 -18.64
CA LEU A 618 6.67 -10.53 -18.91
C LEU A 618 8.04 -10.15 -18.36
N ARG A 619 8.40 -10.64 -17.17
CA ARG A 619 9.73 -10.43 -16.58
C ARG A 619 10.82 -10.97 -17.49
N ASP A 620 10.73 -12.25 -17.88
CA ASP A 620 11.78 -12.90 -18.66
C ASP A 620 11.95 -12.27 -20.05
N ARG A 621 10.89 -11.70 -20.63
CA ARG A 621 10.92 -11.09 -21.97
C ARG A 621 11.32 -9.61 -22.00
N HIS A 622 11.05 -8.87 -20.93
CA HIS A 622 11.17 -7.40 -20.95
C HIS A 622 11.95 -6.79 -19.79
N LEU A 623 12.15 -7.55 -18.70
CA LEU A 623 12.74 -7.06 -17.46
C LEU A 623 13.98 -7.87 -17.03
N ASP A 624 14.53 -8.70 -17.91
CA ASP A 624 15.87 -9.26 -17.75
C ASP A 624 16.91 -8.19 -18.07
N LEU A 625 17.23 -7.39 -17.04
CA LEU A 625 18.06 -6.19 -17.15
C LEU A 625 19.43 -6.39 -16.50
N PRO A 626 20.47 -5.65 -16.92
CA PRO A 626 21.79 -5.70 -16.28
C PRO A 626 21.71 -5.50 -14.76
N GLY A 627 22.37 -6.38 -14.00
CA GLY A 627 22.31 -6.42 -12.53
C GLY A 627 21.12 -7.20 -11.95
N ASN A 628 20.27 -7.78 -12.80
CA ASN A 628 19.08 -8.55 -12.44
C ASN A 628 18.26 -7.88 -11.31
N PRO A 629 17.82 -6.62 -11.48
CA PRO A 629 17.12 -5.86 -10.44
C PRO A 629 15.72 -6.43 -10.14
N VAL A 630 15.09 -7.14 -11.08
CA VAL A 630 13.74 -7.68 -10.95
C VAL A 630 13.74 -9.18 -11.20
N THR A 631 13.51 -9.98 -10.15
CA THR A 631 13.44 -11.45 -10.23
C THR A 631 11.99 -11.94 -10.25
N SER A 632 11.78 -13.21 -10.60
CA SER A 632 10.47 -13.85 -10.44
C SER A 632 9.99 -13.91 -8.99
N TYR A 633 10.90 -13.88 -8.02
CA TYR A 633 10.55 -13.86 -6.60
C TYR A 633 9.96 -12.51 -6.17
N HIS A 634 10.44 -11.39 -6.73
CA HIS A 634 9.79 -10.09 -6.56
C HIS A 634 8.34 -10.13 -7.06
N MET A 635 8.09 -10.74 -8.23
CA MET A 635 6.73 -10.88 -8.77
C MET A 635 5.83 -11.73 -7.85
N LYS A 636 6.35 -12.82 -7.29
CA LYS A 636 5.61 -13.68 -6.35
C LYS A 636 5.28 -12.93 -5.05
N SER A 637 6.26 -12.22 -4.49
CA SER A 637 6.10 -11.43 -3.27
C SER A 637 5.09 -10.30 -3.45
N LEU A 638 5.17 -9.55 -4.56
CA LEU A 638 4.23 -8.47 -4.85
C LEU A 638 2.81 -8.98 -5.14
N LEU A 639 2.67 -10.17 -5.73
CA LEU A 639 1.36 -10.82 -5.89
C LEU A 639 0.72 -11.15 -4.52
N LEU A 640 1.51 -11.59 -3.54
CA LEU A 640 1.02 -11.84 -2.18
C LEU A 640 0.53 -10.54 -1.51
N TYR A 641 1.30 -9.45 -1.62
CA TYR A 641 0.84 -8.13 -1.15
C TYR A 641 -0.40 -7.63 -1.91
N GLU A 642 -0.53 -7.92 -3.21
CA GLU A 642 -1.73 -7.57 -3.97
C GLU A 642 -2.96 -8.35 -3.46
N CYS A 643 -2.78 -9.60 -2.98
CA CYS A 643 -3.87 -10.37 -2.36
C CYS A 643 -4.35 -9.76 -1.04
N GLU A 644 -3.46 -9.17 -0.24
CA GLU A 644 -3.86 -8.44 0.97
C GLU A 644 -4.66 -7.17 0.64
N LYS A 645 -4.30 -6.46 -0.45
CA LYS A 645 -5.04 -5.28 -0.93
C LYS A 645 -6.42 -5.64 -1.51
N HIS A 646 -6.51 -6.81 -2.14
CA HIS A 646 -7.69 -7.36 -2.80
C HIS A 646 -8.12 -8.67 -2.13
N PRO A 647 -8.65 -8.61 -0.90
CA PRO A 647 -8.85 -9.79 -0.06
C PRO A 647 -10.01 -10.68 -0.50
N ARG A 648 -10.92 -10.21 -1.37
CA ARG A 648 -12.12 -10.96 -1.75
C ARG A 648 -11.84 -11.86 -2.94
N GLU A 649 -12.37 -13.09 -2.93
CA GLU A 649 -12.20 -14.03 -4.04
C GLU A 649 -12.75 -13.50 -5.38
N THR A 650 -13.84 -12.71 -5.35
CA THR A 650 -14.40 -12.07 -6.55
C THR A 650 -13.42 -11.09 -7.22
N GLU A 651 -12.46 -10.54 -6.48
CA GLU A 651 -11.42 -9.64 -7.03
C GLU A 651 -10.27 -10.39 -7.72
N TRP A 652 -10.30 -11.72 -7.64
CA TRP A 652 -9.36 -12.66 -8.28
C TRP A 652 -10.06 -13.56 -9.31
N GLU A 653 -11.25 -13.20 -9.76
CA GLU A 653 -11.88 -13.82 -10.93
C GLU A 653 -11.13 -13.45 -12.22
N GLU A 654 -11.33 -14.24 -13.28
CA GLU A 654 -10.63 -14.07 -14.56
C GLU A 654 -10.85 -12.69 -15.20
N SER A 655 -12.00 -12.06 -14.96
CA SER A 655 -12.27 -10.69 -15.43
C SER A 655 -11.37 -9.64 -14.80
N CYS A 656 -10.83 -9.90 -13.61
CA CYS A 656 -10.01 -8.96 -12.84
C CYS A 656 -8.50 -9.14 -13.09
N ILE A 657 -8.08 -10.15 -13.85
CA ILE A 657 -6.66 -10.48 -14.02
C ILE A 657 -5.83 -9.32 -14.59
N ALA A 658 -6.41 -8.54 -15.52
CA ALA A 658 -5.77 -7.35 -16.08
C ALA A 658 -5.51 -6.29 -15.00
N ASP A 659 -6.50 -6.05 -14.14
CA ASP A 659 -6.40 -5.08 -13.06
C ASP A 659 -5.37 -5.52 -12.02
N ARG A 660 -5.30 -6.82 -11.69
CA ARG A 660 -4.27 -7.38 -10.78
C ARG A 660 -2.86 -7.25 -11.35
N ILE A 661 -2.66 -7.56 -12.62
CA ILE A 661 -1.34 -7.40 -13.27
C ILE A 661 -0.92 -5.92 -13.22
N ASN A 662 -1.82 -5.01 -13.57
CA ASN A 662 -1.54 -3.57 -13.53
C ASN A 662 -1.21 -3.09 -12.11
N GLY A 663 -1.99 -3.49 -11.11
CA GLY A 663 -1.75 -3.16 -9.69
C GLY A 663 -0.38 -3.63 -9.20
N ILE A 664 0.02 -4.86 -9.55
CA ILE A 664 1.33 -5.42 -9.21
C ILE A 664 2.47 -4.67 -9.89
N PHE A 665 2.31 -4.29 -11.16
CA PHE A 665 3.33 -3.51 -11.88
C PHE A 665 3.46 -2.09 -11.33
N LEU A 666 2.35 -1.41 -10.99
CA LEU A 666 2.38 -0.10 -10.33
C LEU A 666 3.05 -0.19 -8.95
N GLN A 667 2.76 -1.26 -8.19
CA GLN A 667 3.44 -1.53 -6.92
C GLN A 667 4.93 -1.79 -7.12
N LEU A 668 5.33 -2.52 -8.17
CA LEU A 668 6.73 -2.78 -8.49
C LEU A 668 7.47 -1.47 -8.79
N ILE A 669 6.87 -0.56 -9.56
CA ILE A 669 7.44 0.77 -9.83
C ILE A 669 7.64 1.54 -8.53
N SER A 670 6.62 1.55 -7.66
CA SER A 670 6.72 2.19 -6.35
C SER A 670 7.86 1.60 -5.51
N CYS A 671 7.98 0.28 -5.42
CA CYS A 671 9.07 -0.39 -4.72
C CYS A 671 10.45 -0.02 -5.31
N LEU A 672 10.59 0.01 -6.64
CA LEU A 672 11.84 0.34 -7.32
C LEU A 672 12.27 1.79 -7.07
N GLN A 673 11.32 2.74 -7.14
CA GLN A 673 11.57 4.16 -6.84
C GLN A 673 11.94 4.36 -5.37
N CYS A 674 11.26 3.64 -4.46
CA CYS A 674 11.56 3.68 -3.02
C CYS A 674 12.82 2.88 -2.64
N LYS A 675 13.39 2.12 -3.59
CA LYS A 675 14.55 1.23 -3.39
C LYS A 675 14.34 0.25 -2.23
N ARG A 676 13.08 -0.19 -2.02
CA ARG A 676 12.69 -1.12 -0.96
C ARG A 676 11.56 -2.02 -1.44
N CYS A 677 11.77 -3.34 -1.31
CA CYS A 677 10.77 -4.36 -1.59
C CYS A 677 10.80 -5.37 -0.43
N PRO A 678 9.93 -5.22 0.59
CA PRO A 678 9.95 -6.12 1.74
C PRO A 678 9.58 -7.55 1.33
N HIS A 679 10.17 -8.54 2.00
CA HIS A 679 9.76 -9.93 1.91
C HIS A 679 8.39 -10.11 2.58
N TYR A 680 7.49 -10.88 1.94
CA TYR A 680 6.10 -11.03 2.38
C TYR A 680 5.96 -11.47 3.85
N PHE A 681 6.49 -12.64 4.22
CA PHE A 681 6.44 -13.15 5.60
C PHE A 681 7.48 -12.54 6.54
N LEU A 682 8.47 -11.81 6.03
CA LEU A 682 9.61 -11.29 6.80
C LEU A 682 9.84 -9.81 6.45
N PRO A 683 8.97 -8.87 6.89
CA PRO A 683 8.99 -7.49 6.41
C PRO A 683 10.28 -6.70 6.68
N ASN A 684 11.10 -7.19 7.62
CA ASN A 684 12.42 -6.64 7.94
C ASN A 684 13.50 -7.00 6.89
N LEU A 685 13.25 -8.00 6.05
CA LEU A 685 14.11 -8.40 4.96
C LEU A 685 13.73 -7.63 3.69
N ASP A 686 14.65 -6.84 3.15
CA ASP A 686 14.47 -6.12 1.89
C ASP A 686 15.05 -6.93 0.72
N LEU A 687 14.21 -7.31 -0.23
CA LEU A 687 14.56 -8.11 -1.41
C LEU A 687 15.45 -7.34 -2.40
N PHE A 688 15.47 -6.01 -2.33
CA PHE A 688 16.39 -5.19 -3.14
C PHE A 688 17.76 -4.97 -2.51
N LYS A 689 18.01 -5.54 -1.31
CA LYS A 689 19.32 -5.46 -0.68
C LYS A 689 20.42 -6.01 -1.61
N GLY A 690 21.51 -5.27 -1.73
CA GLY A 690 22.65 -5.61 -2.61
C GLY A 690 22.47 -5.23 -4.08
N LYS A 691 21.30 -4.74 -4.50
CA LYS A 691 21.09 -4.19 -5.85
C LYS A 691 21.60 -2.76 -5.94
N SER A 692 22.21 -2.38 -7.06
CA SER A 692 22.69 -1.01 -7.24
C SER A 692 21.51 -0.04 -7.43
N PRO A 693 21.55 1.18 -6.84
CA PRO A 693 20.50 2.17 -7.03
C PRO A 693 20.24 2.54 -8.50
N SER A 694 21.28 2.54 -9.34
CA SER A 694 21.16 2.80 -10.77
C SER A 694 20.43 1.69 -11.52
N ALA A 695 20.62 0.42 -11.15
CA ALA A 695 19.89 -0.70 -11.75
C ALA A 695 18.41 -0.66 -11.37
N LEU A 696 18.08 -0.34 -10.11
CA LEU A 696 16.69 -0.19 -9.66
C LEU A 696 15.98 0.95 -10.39
N GLU A 697 16.65 2.07 -10.59
CA GLU A 697 16.11 3.22 -11.33
C GLU A 697 15.87 2.90 -12.81
N ASN A 698 16.83 2.23 -13.46
CA ASN A 698 16.65 1.79 -14.85
C ASN A 698 15.49 0.80 -14.97
N ALA A 699 15.39 -0.15 -14.04
CA ALA A 699 14.26 -1.07 -13.97
C ALA A 699 12.94 -0.33 -13.79
N SER A 700 12.87 0.67 -12.90
CA SER A 700 11.68 1.50 -12.70
C SER A 700 11.19 2.12 -14.00
N LYS A 701 12.10 2.70 -14.79
CA LYS A 701 11.79 3.29 -16.10
C LYS A 701 11.27 2.26 -17.11
N GLN A 702 11.88 1.07 -17.16
CA GLN A 702 11.43 0.01 -18.06
C GLN A 702 10.07 -0.57 -17.67
N VAL A 703 9.85 -0.81 -16.37
CA VAL A 703 8.57 -1.28 -15.84
C VAL A 703 7.48 -0.23 -16.09
N TRP A 704 7.76 1.07 -15.91
CA TRP A 704 6.83 2.14 -16.25
C TRP A 704 6.51 2.20 -17.74
N ARG A 705 7.51 2.07 -18.62
CA ARG A 705 7.29 2.03 -20.08
C ARG A 705 6.34 0.90 -20.47
N LEU A 706 6.59 -0.31 -19.95
CA LEU A 706 5.78 -1.50 -20.20
C LEU A 706 4.35 -1.34 -19.64
N THR A 707 4.24 -0.88 -18.39
CA THR A 707 2.93 -0.66 -17.74
C THR A 707 2.12 0.38 -18.50
N ARG A 708 2.74 1.50 -18.89
CA ARG A 708 2.07 2.56 -19.66
C ARG A 708 1.53 2.00 -20.98
N GLU A 709 2.29 1.19 -21.70
CA GLU A 709 1.82 0.55 -22.94
C GLU A 709 0.62 -0.37 -22.68
N MET A 710 0.65 -1.16 -21.62
CA MET A 710 -0.47 -2.01 -21.21
C MET A 710 -1.72 -1.22 -20.81
N LEU A 711 -1.55 -0.03 -20.21
CA LEU A 711 -2.66 0.82 -19.78
C LEU A 711 -3.29 1.60 -20.94
N THR A 712 -2.51 1.98 -21.95
CA THR A 712 -2.97 2.88 -23.02
C THR A 712 -3.28 2.16 -24.34
N ASN A 713 -2.79 0.94 -24.54
CA ASN A 713 -2.97 0.18 -25.77
C ASN A 713 -3.52 -1.22 -25.49
N SER A 714 -4.82 -1.40 -25.76
CA SER A 714 -5.49 -2.72 -25.62
C SER A 714 -4.86 -3.84 -26.45
N ARG A 715 -4.05 -3.55 -27.48
CA ARG A 715 -3.33 -4.53 -28.31
C ARG A 715 -1.87 -4.72 -27.92
N CYS A 716 -1.40 -4.19 -26.79
CA CYS A 716 0.00 -4.28 -26.38
C CYS A 716 0.52 -5.72 -26.40
N PHE A 717 -0.27 -6.68 -25.93
CA PHE A 717 0.13 -8.09 -25.81
C PHE A 717 0.36 -8.82 -27.13
N GLU A 718 -0.05 -8.25 -28.27
CA GLU A 718 0.30 -8.80 -29.59
C GLU A 718 1.80 -8.61 -29.89
N LYS A 719 2.41 -7.56 -29.31
CA LYS A 719 3.81 -7.19 -29.54
C LYS A 719 4.75 -7.60 -28.40
N LEU A 720 4.21 -7.93 -27.21
CA LEU A 720 4.98 -8.31 -26.03
C LEU A 720 5.50 -9.76 -26.11
#